data_AF-A0A072V771-F1
#
_entry.id   AF-A0A072V771-F1
#
_cell.length_a   1.000
_cell.length_b   1.000
_cell.length_c   1.000
_cell.angle_alpha   90.00
_cell.angle_beta   90.00
_cell.angle_gamma   90.00
#
_symmetry.space_group_name_H-M   'P 1'
#
loop_
_entity.id
_entity.type
_entity.pdbx_description
1 polymer ?
#
loop_
_entity_poly.entity_id
_entity_poly.type
_entity_poly.pdbx_seq_one_letter_code
_entity_poly.pdbx_strand_id
1 'polypeptide(L)'
;MYSSLGSKSIIFTLWYFTTRYNVDRTAPKRFMVGQLMIMLFELGKFTMRYVTRTVLAFSPTLKLVLTVIWPHTCTCSPVGGQVPQPPHDGDRRVPVGIVGSLSWKFERLRFAAATILSEVSLPPHYHDRCRLDLRRPSFFEKAVTLLRRKIINKMLRSLFLVLLLIHATLAARKHPLQNLPKYKWSTLSGNEPLVIARGGFTGLFPEGSPEAIGLFPEGSAETIGISMNNSIFLCNIQFTKDAGGFCVTGINLDNATSIAMFDPKEKTYNINGKDVKGHFMVDYTGAQIYDNVSMNQAIFSRPDFYDGMSAALNADDVLSGKTPPRFWLNVQYEAFYNQHGVQLVDIVLEMLTLYKIDFVSSPEIGFLRSINGKVNKMKTKVVFQFLNGNDVEPTTNQSYSTIVKDLAAIKSYASGIMVPKEYIWPVKPDKYLGPPTTLVPDAHKQGLEVYATGFANDFFTSYSYNYDPTAEYLQFIVKGESVDGLVTDFPSGASNSIACFAQNNTMLKKGQALIISNNGASGVYPGSTDLAYQQAIDDGADIIDCSVQMTKDGTSFCLNTADLMEDTTAMTKFMSRSSNVPEIQTKSGIFSFDLTWNEIQSLQPQISSPFGSGFQRNPANKNSGKFVLLSEFLELAKAKEVTGILINISNAAYLASKKGLDIVGAVSTALSNATFDKQVTQQVLIQSDDSSVLSKYKDISSYKRVFLVEDNIGDTPKKTVDEIKKYAEAVNLPKSAIVKVSGSLLTGMSNVVKELKDANLTVFVHTLRNEFMSMAFDYWSDPNMEIATYIHSAMVDGVVTDFPATTNRYLRSPCSDLHNVPTILPAQAGELQSTVLPTLLPPAEAPLPPLEVANVVDPPLPAVTNVDTPAAPAPAPPPPTPPPPPSGAWANTVNHGLSLVAITMLVINLIL
;
A
#
# COMPACT_ATOMS: atom_id res chain seq x y z
N MET A 1 -27.12 -32.14 28.46
CA MET A 1 -27.16 -33.06 29.63
C MET A 1 -25.91 -32.84 30.49
N TYR A 2 -25.84 -33.45 31.68
CA TYR A 2 -24.65 -33.59 32.54
C TYR A 2 -23.53 -34.40 31.84
N SER A 3 -22.26 -34.50 32.26
CA SER A 3 -21.47 -34.00 33.43
C SER A 3 -19.97 -34.10 33.04
N SER A 4 -19.05 -33.18 33.36
CA SER A 4 -18.48 -32.82 34.69
C SER A 4 -17.65 -33.93 35.37
N LEU A 5 -16.32 -33.82 35.30
CA LEU A 5 -15.34 -34.24 36.32
C LEU A 5 -13.98 -33.55 36.04
N GLY A 6 -13.24 -32.95 36.98
CA GLY A 6 -13.61 -32.57 38.35
C GLY A 6 -12.46 -32.73 39.35
N SER A 7 -11.72 -31.66 39.65
CA SER A 7 -10.86 -31.54 40.84
C SER A 7 -10.68 -30.07 41.21
N LYS A 8 -10.67 -29.76 42.52
CA LYS A 8 -10.73 -28.40 43.08
C LYS A 8 -9.68 -28.19 44.16
N SER A 9 -9.33 -26.93 44.44
CA SER A 9 -9.32 -26.42 45.82
C SER A 9 -9.44 -24.88 45.90
N ILE A 10 -10.48 -24.44 46.63
CA ILE A 10 -10.48 -23.37 47.66
C ILE A 10 -9.96 -21.99 47.18
N ILE A 11 -10.76 -20.95 46.87
CA ILE A 11 -12.05 -20.39 47.39
C ILE A 11 -11.94 -19.65 48.74
N PHE A 12 -12.06 -18.31 48.73
CA PHE A 12 -13.15 -17.45 49.30
C PHE A 12 -12.70 -15.95 49.15
N THR A 13 -13.52 -14.90 48.94
CA THR A 13 -14.97 -14.66 49.17
C THR A 13 -15.59 -13.71 48.09
N LEU A 14 -16.92 -13.65 47.99
CA LEU A 14 -17.73 -12.83 47.06
C LEU A 14 -18.38 -11.61 47.82
N TRP A 15 -19.30 -10.74 47.34
CA TRP A 15 -20.15 -10.68 46.13
C TRP A 15 -20.74 -9.26 45.91
N TYR A 16 -21.45 -9.07 44.78
CA TYR A 16 -22.53 -8.07 44.53
C TYR A 16 -22.18 -6.57 44.38
N PHE A 17 -22.97 -5.76 43.66
CA PHE A 17 -24.35 -5.93 43.12
C PHE A 17 -24.49 -5.62 41.62
N THR A 18 -25.60 -6.03 40.99
CA THR A 18 -25.98 -5.66 39.60
C THR A 18 -27.48 -5.34 39.45
N THR A 19 -27.83 -4.68 38.33
CA THR A 19 -29.16 -4.54 37.66
C THR A 19 -30.16 -3.42 38.03
N ARG A 20 -30.78 -2.88 36.95
CA ARG A 20 -32.06 -2.14 36.80
C ARG A 20 -32.25 -0.75 37.44
N TYR A 21 -32.51 0.25 36.58
CA TYR A 21 -33.86 0.82 36.37
C TYR A 21 -33.97 1.44 34.96
N ASN A 22 -35.16 1.90 34.53
CA ASN A 22 -35.47 2.37 33.17
C ASN A 22 -36.54 3.48 33.20
N VAL A 23 -36.55 4.40 32.20
CA VAL A 23 -37.52 5.51 31.97
C VAL A 23 -37.41 6.63 33.06
N ASP A 24 -37.55 7.95 32.85
CA ASP A 24 -38.11 8.79 31.76
C ASP A 24 -37.31 10.12 31.54
N ARG A 25 -37.83 11.00 30.68
CA ARG A 25 -37.33 12.32 30.25
C ARG A 25 -37.38 13.42 31.32
N THR A 26 -36.28 14.19 31.48
CA THR A 26 -36.25 15.69 31.47
C THR A 26 -34.82 16.23 31.61
N ALA A 27 -34.57 17.48 31.21
CA ALA A 27 -33.26 18.16 31.19
C ALA A 27 -33.18 19.25 32.31
N PRO A 28 -32.05 19.98 32.57
CA PRO A 28 -30.80 20.04 31.79
C PRO A 28 -29.45 20.11 32.58
N LYS A 29 -28.35 20.00 31.81
CA LYS A 29 -26.99 20.57 32.01
C LYS A 29 -26.61 21.10 33.41
N ARG A 30 -25.90 20.31 34.23
CA ARG A 30 -24.92 20.86 35.22
C ARG A 30 -23.79 19.95 35.75
N PHE A 31 -23.78 18.65 35.45
CA PHE A 31 -22.92 17.69 36.17
C PHE A 31 -21.48 17.45 35.63
N MET A 32 -21.14 17.96 34.44
CA MET A 32 -19.92 17.52 33.71
C MET A 32 -18.61 18.23 34.10
N VAL A 33 -18.64 19.19 35.05
CA VAL A 33 -17.42 19.94 35.46
C VAL A 33 -16.65 19.23 36.60
N GLY A 34 -17.34 18.47 37.45
CA GLY A 34 -16.72 17.86 38.63
C GLY A 34 -15.73 16.72 38.33
N GLN A 35 -16.06 15.86 37.38
CA GLN A 35 -15.22 14.69 37.05
C GLN A 35 -13.92 15.07 36.31
N LEU A 36 -13.94 16.14 35.51
CA LEU A 36 -12.76 16.58 34.75
C LEU A 36 -11.63 17.09 35.68
N MET A 37 -11.99 17.82 36.74
CA MET A 37 -11.03 18.28 37.76
C MET A 37 -10.33 17.13 38.49
N ILE A 38 -11.05 16.05 38.79
CA ILE A 38 -10.49 14.90 39.54
C ILE A 38 -9.47 14.14 38.68
N MET A 39 -9.74 13.94 37.39
CA MET A 39 -8.80 13.28 36.47
C MET A 39 -7.49 14.08 36.30
N LEU A 40 -7.59 15.41 36.15
CA LEU A 40 -6.42 16.29 36.05
C LEU A 40 -5.55 16.26 37.33
N PHE A 41 -6.17 16.10 38.50
CA PHE A 41 -5.46 16.09 39.78
C PHE A 41 -4.64 14.80 40.01
N GLU A 42 -5.06 13.65 39.46
CA GLU A 42 -4.27 12.42 39.51
C GLU A 42 -3.17 12.36 38.45
N LEU A 43 -3.38 12.88 37.23
CA LEU A 43 -2.32 12.99 36.21
C LEU A 43 -1.12 13.82 36.71
N GLY A 44 -1.37 14.89 37.47
CA GLY A 44 -0.32 15.72 38.09
C GLY A 44 0.52 14.98 39.15
N LYS A 45 -0.07 14.01 39.85
CA LYS A 45 0.66 13.16 40.82
C LYS A 45 1.52 12.10 40.14
N PHE A 46 1.05 11.56 39.02
CA PHE A 46 1.77 10.52 38.27
C PHE A 46 3.04 11.09 37.61
N THR A 47 2.93 12.26 36.97
CA THR A 47 4.05 12.95 36.31
C THR A 47 5.16 13.36 37.28
N MET A 48 4.84 13.95 38.45
CA MET A 48 5.87 14.28 39.45
C MET A 48 6.62 13.06 40.01
N ARG A 49 5.95 11.90 40.16
CA ARG A 49 6.63 10.66 40.60
C ARG A 49 7.64 10.14 39.58
N TYR A 50 7.40 10.32 38.28
CA TYR A 50 8.31 9.87 37.23
C TYR A 50 9.57 10.75 37.17
N VAL A 51 9.40 12.09 37.12
CA VAL A 51 10.52 13.05 37.09
C VAL A 51 11.44 12.89 38.30
N THR A 52 10.88 12.64 39.48
CA THR A 52 11.66 12.46 40.73
C THR A 52 12.55 11.21 40.71
N ARG A 53 12.19 10.15 39.96
CA ARG A 53 13.04 8.95 39.83
C ARG A 53 14.22 9.16 38.88
N THR A 54 14.01 9.81 37.73
CA THR A 54 15.04 9.96 36.69
C THR A 54 16.19 10.89 37.09
N VAL A 55 15.91 11.93 37.90
CA VAL A 55 16.91 12.94 38.30
C VAL A 55 17.92 12.42 39.34
N LEU A 56 17.60 11.36 40.08
CA LEU A 56 18.46 10.82 41.15
C LEU A 56 19.64 9.96 40.66
N ALA A 57 19.78 9.71 39.35
CA ALA A 57 20.83 8.86 38.80
C ALA A 57 22.21 9.53 38.62
N PHE A 58 22.30 10.88 38.64
CA PHE A 58 23.51 11.61 38.23
C PHE A 58 23.96 12.72 39.21
N SER A 59 24.70 12.35 40.26
CA SER A 59 25.90 13.07 40.78
C SER A 59 26.25 12.65 42.22
N PRO A 60 27.51 12.31 42.55
CA PRO A 60 27.90 11.95 43.92
C PRO A 60 27.89 13.11 44.95
N THR A 61 27.85 14.38 44.50
CA THR A 61 28.28 15.53 45.33
C THR A 61 27.25 16.06 46.34
N LEU A 62 26.07 15.43 46.48
CA LEU A 62 24.97 15.93 47.33
C LEU A 62 24.62 14.99 48.51
N LYS A 63 25.60 14.23 49.01
CA LYS A 63 25.38 13.17 50.03
C LYS A 63 25.84 13.50 51.45
N LEU A 64 26.13 14.78 51.75
CA LEU A 64 26.83 15.20 53.00
C LEU A 64 26.15 16.36 53.77
N VAL A 65 24.87 16.67 53.51
CA VAL A 65 24.17 17.83 54.13
C VAL A 65 22.82 17.47 54.78
N LEU A 66 22.31 16.25 54.58
CA LEU A 66 21.02 15.80 55.14
C LEU A 66 21.19 14.58 56.06
N THR A 67 21.87 14.78 57.18
CA THR A 67 21.89 13.80 58.29
C THR A 67 22.11 14.52 59.63
N VAL A 68 21.08 15.16 60.19
CA VAL A 68 21.02 15.55 61.61
C VAL A 68 19.57 15.82 62.04
N ILE A 69 19.14 15.18 63.14
CA ILE A 69 17.98 15.47 64.01
C ILE A 69 16.58 15.47 63.35
N TRP A 70 15.88 14.36 63.54
CA TRP A 70 14.47 14.32 64.02
C TRP A 70 14.53 14.06 65.55
N PRO A 71 13.48 14.34 66.37
CA PRO A 71 12.35 13.39 66.49
C PRO A 71 11.00 13.95 67.04
N HIS A 72 10.03 13.03 67.21
CA HIS A 72 8.80 13.08 68.05
C HIS A 72 7.67 14.09 67.69
N THR A 73 6.46 13.72 67.25
CA THR A 73 5.39 12.76 67.66
C THR A 73 4.40 13.28 68.72
N CYS A 74 3.12 13.49 68.34
CA CYS A 74 1.92 13.02 69.07
C CYS A 74 0.62 13.17 68.26
N THR A 75 -0.48 12.55 68.73
CA THR A 75 -1.75 12.27 68.02
C THR A 75 -2.96 13.03 68.57
N CYS A 76 -4.03 13.23 67.76
CA CYS A 76 -5.44 12.87 68.09
C CYS A 76 -6.47 13.29 67.01
N SER A 77 -7.72 12.78 67.12
CA SER A 77 -8.86 12.89 66.16
C SER A 77 -10.11 12.21 66.80
N PRO A 78 -11.40 12.35 66.36
CA PRO A 78 -12.17 13.41 65.66
C PRO A 78 -13.50 13.78 66.41
N VAL A 79 -14.60 14.11 65.68
CA VAL A 79 -16.04 14.32 66.10
C VAL A 79 -16.38 15.74 66.64
N GLY A 80 -17.51 16.41 66.34
CA GLY A 80 -18.60 16.21 65.35
C GLY A 80 -19.96 16.87 65.77
N GLY A 81 -20.86 17.26 64.84
CA GLY A 81 -22.32 17.46 65.11
C GLY A 81 -23.05 18.81 64.78
N GLN A 82 -23.77 18.85 63.64
CA GLN A 82 -25.15 19.35 63.36
C GLN A 82 -25.75 20.73 63.84
N VAL A 83 -26.25 21.54 62.84
CA VAL A 83 -27.66 22.09 62.64
C VAL A 83 -28.24 23.12 63.68
N PRO A 84 -29.15 24.12 63.37
CA PRO A 84 -30.02 24.39 62.19
C PRO A 84 -29.98 25.83 61.55
N GLN A 85 -30.99 26.15 60.71
CA GLN A 85 -31.30 27.39 59.93
C GLN A 85 -32.66 28.04 60.37
N PRO A 86 -33.21 29.12 59.72
CA PRO A 86 -32.62 30.24 58.95
C PRO A 86 -33.00 31.63 59.60
N PRO A 87 -33.99 32.51 59.25
CA PRO A 87 -34.85 32.79 58.06
C PRO A 87 -34.89 34.28 57.54
N HIS A 88 -35.60 34.54 56.42
CA HIS A 88 -36.22 35.83 55.94
C HIS A 88 -35.31 37.06 55.61
N ASP A 89 -35.67 38.06 54.75
CA ASP A 89 -36.58 38.23 53.57
C ASP A 89 -36.32 39.64 52.92
N GLY A 90 -36.92 40.00 51.76
CA GLY A 90 -37.25 41.41 51.46
C GLY A 90 -36.77 42.12 50.16
N ASP A 91 -37.29 41.71 48.98
CA ASP A 91 -37.92 42.54 47.91
C ASP A 91 -37.26 43.84 47.28
N ARG A 92 -37.58 44.08 45.98
CA ARG A 92 -37.63 45.34 45.17
C ARG A 92 -36.48 45.90 44.27
N ARG A 93 -36.72 45.71 42.95
CA ARG A 93 -36.86 46.72 41.84
C ARG A 93 -35.63 47.47 41.23
N VAL A 94 -35.50 47.25 39.91
CA VAL A 94 -34.98 48.11 38.79
C VAL A 94 -35.68 49.50 38.70
N PRO A 95 -35.23 50.55 37.93
CA PRO A 95 -34.71 50.47 36.53
C PRO A 95 -33.73 51.54 35.94
N VAL A 96 -33.28 51.31 34.68
CA VAL A 96 -32.86 52.26 33.58
C VAL A 96 -31.58 53.13 33.72
N GLY A 97 -30.80 53.31 32.63
CA GLY A 97 -29.65 54.26 32.62
C GLY A 97 -28.70 54.45 31.39
N ILE A 98 -29.07 54.02 30.17
CA ILE A 98 -28.58 54.33 28.79
C ILE A 98 -27.31 55.24 28.50
N VAL A 99 -26.61 54.93 27.38
CA VAL A 99 -25.69 55.74 26.51
C VAL A 99 -24.18 55.71 26.81
N GLY A 100 -23.35 55.55 25.75
CA GLY A 100 -21.90 55.88 25.77
C GLY A 100 -21.01 55.06 24.83
N SER A 101 -20.99 55.35 23.52
CA SER A 101 -20.12 54.67 22.53
C SER A 101 -18.93 55.54 22.11
N LEU A 102 -17.73 54.96 21.94
CA LEU A 102 -16.72 55.54 21.01
C LEU A 102 -15.65 54.56 20.48
N SER A 103 -15.67 54.51 19.16
CA SER A 103 -14.88 53.79 18.15
C SER A 103 -13.33 53.95 18.12
N TRP A 104 -12.63 52.81 17.95
CA TRP A 104 -11.50 52.56 17.01
C TRP A 104 -10.00 52.91 17.27
N LYS A 105 -9.19 51.83 17.16
CA LYS A 105 -7.92 51.62 16.41
C LYS A 105 -6.52 52.13 16.87
N PHE A 106 -5.63 51.13 16.95
CA PHE A 106 -4.28 50.99 16.32
C PHE A 106 -2.96 51.16 17.11
N GLU A 107 -2.20 50.06 17.08
CA GLU A 107 -0.73 49.91 16.86
C GLU A 107 0.36 49.95 17.97
N ARG A 108 1.24 48.93 17.86
CA ARG A 108 2.70 48.85 18.19
C ARG A 108 3.22 48.67 19.63
N LEU A 109 3.70 47.44 19.88
CA LEU A 109 5.07 47.08 20.32
C LEU A 109 5.69 47.80 21.55
N ARG A 110 5.82 47.07 22.67
CA ARG A 110 7.12 46.54 23.18
C ARG A 110 6.99 45.68 24.45
N PHE A 111 8.03 44.89 24.74
CA PHE A 111 8.19 44.08 25.95
C PHE A 111 8.68 44.90 27.15
N ALA A 112 8.00 44.75 28.30
CA ALA A 112 8.55 44.81 29.66
C ALA A 112 7.57 44.04 30.56
N ALA A 113 7.91 42.83 31.01
CA ALA A 113 8.73 42.52 32.18
C ALA A 113 7.97 42.70 33.52
N ALA A 114 7.98 41.65 34.35
CA ALA A 114 7.25 41.56 35.62
C ALA A 114 7.72 42.64 36.63
N THR A 115 6.96 43.02 37.65
CA THR A 115 6.68 42.16 38.82
C THR A 115 5.67 42.84 39.75
N ILE A 116 4.80 42.06 40.42
CA ILE A 116 4.61 42.04 41.88
C ILE A 116 3.69 40.85 42.26
N LEU A 117 4.12 40.09 43.26
CA LEU A 117 3.37 39.09 44.01
C LEU A 117 3.83 39.21 45.48
N SER A 118 3.03 38.69 46.43
CA SER A 118 3.20 38.80 47.89
C SER A 118 2.99 40.21 48.50
N GLU A 119 2.42 40.37 49.70
CA GLU A 119 1.35 39.60 50.36
C GLU A 119 0.70 40.37 51.54
N VAL A 120 -0.44 39.84 51.98
CA VAL A 120 -1.17 40.05 53.25
C VAL A 120 -0.22 39.96 54.47
N SER A 121 -0.37 40.68 55.61
CA SER A 121 -1.13 41.86 56.05
C SER A 121 -0.70 42.24 57.49
N LEU A 122 -0.93 43.51 57.94
CA LEU A 122 -1.53 43.93 59.24
C LEU A 122 -1.08 45.37 59.70
N PRO A 123 -1.94 46.13 60.44
CA PRO A 123 -1.70 47.51 60.95
C PRO A 123 -1.03 47.52 62.36
N PRO A 124 -0.67 48.68 63.02
CA PRO A 124 -1.21 50.04 62.84
C PRO A 124 -0.29 51.30 62.97
N HIS A 125 -0.87 52.45 62.59
CA HIS A 125 -0.68 53.85 63.03
C HIS A 125 0.66 54.42 63.58
N TYR A 126 1.21 55.36 62.76
CA TYR A 126 1.64 56.74 63.10
C TYR A 126 3.02 57.11 63.74
N HIS A 127 3.52 58.26 63.23
CA HIS A 127 4.56 59.20 63.70
C HIS A 127 6.10 58.94 63.58
N ASP A 128 6.69 59.78 62.72
CA ASP A 128 7.87 60.66 62.90
C ASP A 128 9.34 60.19 63.01
N ARG A 129 10.13 60.73 62.06
CA ARG A 129 11.50 61.30 62.15
C ARG A 129 12.77 60.41 62.21
N CYS A 130 13.45 60.41 61.06
CA CYS A 130 14.85 60.84 60.86
C CYS A 130 16.04 60.20 61.63
N ARG A 131 16.71 59.27 60.94
CA ARG A 131 18.13 59.31 60.48
C ARG A 131 19.31 59.17 61.47
N LEU A 132 20.36 58.51 60.95
CA LEU A 132 21.81 58.52 61.32
C LEU A 132 22.23 57.73 62.58
N ASP A 133 23.35 56.99 62.62
CA ASP A 133 24.25 56.47 61.55
C ASP A 133 25.23 55.38 62.07
N LEU A 134 25.96 54.68 61.17
CA LEU A 134 27.29 54.00 61.36
C LEU A 134 27.38 52.84 62.41
N ARG A 135 27.96 51.64 62.14
CA ARG A 135 29.21 51.35 61.40
C ARG A 135 29.42 49.84 61.07
N ARG A 136 29.94 49.60 59.84
CA ARG A 136 30.74 48.45 59.33
C ARG A 136 30.10 47.04 59.19
N PRO A 137 30.40 46.29 58.10
CA PRO A 137 29.79 44.98 57.80
C PRO A 137 30.64 43.79 58.27
N SER A 138 29.98 42.67 58.53
CA SER A 138 30.62 41.37 58.83
C SER A 138 30.80 40.51 57.57
N PHE A 139 31.63 39.48 57.72
CA PHE A 139 32.12 38.48 56.75
C PHE A 139 31.11 37.96 55.69
N PHE A 140 29.81 38.00 56.01
CA PHE A 140 28.70 37.43 55.25
C PHE A 140 28.57 37.98 53.82
N GLU A 141 28.74 39.29 53.60
CA GLU A 141 28.60 39.91 52.27
C GLU A 141 29.57 39.31 51.24
N LYS A 142 30.82 39.04 51.64
CA LYS A 142 31.83 38.50 50.71
C LYS A 142 31.49 37.07 50.28
N ALA A 143 30.94 36.26 51.19
CA ALA A 143 30.44 34.93 50.88
C ALA A 143 29.23 34.99 49.94
N VAL A 144 28.23 35.83 50.24
CA VAL A 144 27.03 36.01 49.41
C VAL A 144 27.38 36.53 48.01
N THR A 145 28.31 37.48 47.90
CA THR A 145 28.76 38.00 46.59
C THR A 145 29.44 36.93 45.73
N LEU A 146 30.29 36.09 46.34
CA LEU A 146 31.01 35.03 45.63
C LEU A 146 30.08 33.87 45.25
N LEU A 147 29.10 33.56 46.10
CA LEU A 147 28.03 32.62 45.79
C LEU A 147 27.11 33.14 44.67
N ARG A 148 26.71 34.42 44.70
CA ARG A 148 25.99 35.07 43.59
C ARG A 148 26.77 34.97 42.28
N ARG A 149 28.08 35.27 42.26
CA ARG A 149 28.91 35.11 41.03
C ARG A 149 28.94 33.67 40.53
N LYS A 150 29.05 32.66 41.40
CA LYS A 150 28.99 31.24 41.00
C LYS A 150 27.60 30.84 40.47
N ILE A 151 26.52 31.27 41.13
CA ILE A 151 25.15 30.99 40.72
C ILE A 151 24.83 31.68 39.39
N ILE A 152 25.16 32.97 39.24
CA ILE A 152 24.96 33.72 38.00
C ILE A 152 25.75 33.10 36.85
N ASN A 153 27.02 32.73 37.03
CA ASN A 153 27.78 32.05 35.98
C ASN A 153 27.24 30.65 35.65
N LYS A 154 26.68 29.92 36.63
CA LYS A 154 26.03 28.62 36.38
C LYS A 154 24.71 28.80 35.63
N MET A 155 23.89 29.78 36.01
CA MET A 155 22.66 30.15 35.29
C MET A 155 22.97 30.66 33.89
N LEU A 156 24.00 31.50 33.69
CA LEU A 156 24.41 31.95 32.35
C LEU A 156 24.82 30.77 31.47
N ARG A 157 25.61 29.82 32.00
CA ARG A 157 25.97 28.59 31.26
C ARG A 157 24.76 27.70 30.95
N SER A 158 23.83 27.53 31.89
CA SER A 158 22.57 26.82 31.63
C SER A 158 21.69 27.56 30.62
N LEU A 159 21.63 28.89 30.65
CA LEU A 159 20.90 29.69 29.68
C LEU A 159 21.55 29.64 28.29
N PHE A 160 22.89 29.60 28.22
CA PHE A 160 23.63 29.40 26.97
C PHE A 160 23.44 27.99 26.40
N LEU A 161 23.38 26.96 27.26
CA LEU A 161 23.05 25.59 26.86
C LEU A 161 21.60 25.46 26.39
N VAL A 162 20.64 26.13 27.06
CA VAL A 162 19.24 26.18 26.63
C VAL A 162 19.11 26.98 25.33
N LEU A 163 19.84 28.09 25.16
CA LEU A 163 19.89 28.83 23.89
C LEU A 163 20.54 28.00 22.78
N LEU A 164 21.59 27.21 23.05
CA LEU A 164 22.17 26.27 22.09
C LEU A 164 21.22 25.13 21.75
N LEU A 165 20.46 24.60 22.71
CA LEU A 165 19.42 23.59 22.47
C LEU A 165 18.25 24.17 21.65
N ILE A 166 17.83 25.42 21.92
CA ILE A 166 16.83 26.13 21.11
C ILE A 166 17.36 26.43 19.71
N HIS A 167 18.64 26.80 19.56
CA HIS A 167 19.26 26.91 18.23
C HIS A 167 19.41 25.54 17.55
N ALA A 168 19.61 24.45 18.30
CA ALA A 168 19.66 23.10 17.74
C ALA A 168 18.28 22.56 17.34
N THR A 169 17.19 22.98 17.99
CA THR A 169 15.81 22.63 17.58
C THR A 169 15.26 23.56 16.50
N LEU A 170 15.68 24.83 16.43
CA LEU A 170 15.43 25.68 15.24
C LEU A 170 16.38 25.40 14.07
N ALA A 171 17.52 24.73 14.31
CA ALA A 171 18.39 24.13 13.30
C ALA A 171 18.15 22.62 13.14
N ALA A 172 17.06 22.08 13.71
CA ALA A 172 16.44 20.89 13.15
C ALA A 172 16.12 21.25 11.70
N ARG A 173 16.71 20.53 10.75
CA ARG A 173 16.81 21.02 9.38
C ARG A 173 15.41 21.25 8.80
N LYS A 174 15.03 22.52 8.68
CA LYS A 174 14.53 22.99 7.39
C LYS A 174 15.63 22.70 6.38
N HIS A 175 15.60 21.49 5.82
CA HIS A 175 16.11 21.29 4.48
C HIS A 175 15.51 22.45 3.66
N PRO A 176 16.31 23.22 2.93
CA PRO A 176 15.73 23.97 1.83
C PRO A 176 14.98 22.92 1.02
N LEU A 177 13.65 23.09 0.89
CA LEU A 177 13.00 22.62 -0.32
C LEU A 177 13.91 23.13 -1.44
N GLN A 178 14.55 22.22 -2.17
CA GLN A 178 15.28 22.64 -3.34
C GLN A 178 14.29 23.44 -4.16
N ASN A 179 14.70 24.61 -4.63
CA ASN A 179 13.89 25.38 -5.58
C ASN A 179 13.97 24.68 -6.94
N LEU A 180 13.48 23.43 -6.98
CA LEU A 180 13.04 22.73 -8.16
C LEU A 180 12.18 23.72 -8.94
N PRO A 181 12.47 23.95 -10.23
CA PRO A 181 11.68 24.88 -11.03
C PRO A 181 10.20 24.54 -10.88
N LYS A 182 9.37 25.51 -10.49
CA LYS A 182 7.92 25.28 -10.41
C LYS A 182 7.45 24.80 -11.77
N TYR A 183 7.14 23.51 -11.86
CA TYR A 183 6.75 22.87 -13.10
C TYR A 183 5.53 23.59 -13.66
N LYS A 184 5.64 24.11 -14.89
CA LYS A 184 4.56 24.82 -15.53
C LYS A 184 3.66 23.80 -16.23
N TRP A 185 2.65 23.35 -15.50
CA TRP A 185 1.60 22.49 -16.00
C TRP A 185 0.87 23.12 -17.21
N SER A 186 0.42 22.27 -18.13
CA SER A 186 -0.43 22.66 -19.27
C SER A 186 -1.92 22.47 -18.96
N THR A 187 -2.30 22.65 -17.69
CA THR A 187 -3.68 22.83 -17.22
C THR A 187 -4.19 24.22 -17.61
N LEU A 188 -5.52 24.42 -17.64
CA LEU A 188 -6.12 25.72 -17.98
C LEU A 188 -5.66 26.83 -17.03
N SER A 189 -5.47 26.48 -15.75
CA SER A 189 -5.04 27.42 -14.72
C SER A 189 -3.51 27.54 -14.57
N GLY A 190 -2.74 26.70 -15.26
CA GLY A 190 -1.28 26.58 -15.10
C GLY A 190 -0.82 26.00 -13.74
N ASN A 191 -1.76 25.55 -12.90
CA ASN A 191 -1.48 24.92 -11.61
C ASN A 191 -1.40 23.39 -11.73
N GLU A 192 -0.97 22.76 -10.65
CA GLU A 192 -0.93 21.30 -10.51
C GLU A 192 -2.32 20.66 -10.68
N PRO A 193 -2.45 19.57 -11.46
CA PRO A 193 -3.68 18.79 -11.57
C PRO A 193 -4.19 18.36 -10.19
N LEU A 194 -5.49 18.52 -9.97
CA LEU A 194 -6.13 18.14 -8.71
C LEU A 194 -6.29 16.63 -8.60
N VAL A 195 -6.09 16.06 -7.42
CA VAL A 195 -6.45 14.66 -7.10
C VAL A 195 -7.83 14.66 -6.47
N ILE A 196 -8.75 13.90 -7.05
CA ILE A 196 -10.13 13.76 -6.57
C ILE A 196 -10.37 12.28 -6.22
N ALA A 197 -10.64 12.01 -4.96
CA ALA A 197 -10.87 10.67 -4.42
C ALA A 197 -12.36 10.30 -4.55
N ARG A 198 -12.69 9.39 -5.46
CA ARG A 198 -14.09 8.98 -5.74
C ARG A 198 -14.61 8.11 -4.60
N GLY A 199 -15.50 8.67 -3.76
CA GLY A 199 -15.97 8.00 -2.56
C GLY A 199 -14.89 7.84 -1.47
N GLY A 200 -13.76 8.54 -1.59
CA GLY A 200 -12.55 8.33 -0.79
C GLY A 200 -11.58 7.36 -1.47
N PHE A 201 -10.78 6.65 -0.69
CA PHE A 201 -9.91 5.57 -1.16
C PHE A 201 -10.71 4.27 -1.35
N THR A 202 -11.64 4.31 -2.31
CA THR A 202 -12.50 3.16 -2.66
C THR A 202 -11.74 1.98 -3.25
N GLY A 203 -10.49 2.17 -3.64
CA GLY A 203 -9.55 1.11 -4.07
C GLY A 203 -9.21 0.08 -3.00
N LEU A 204 -9.53 0.37 -1.72
CA LEU A 204 -9.24 -0.52 -0.58
C LEU A 204 -10.43 -0.63 0.40
N PHE A 205 -11.11 0.48 0.68
CA PHE A 205 -12.19 0.54 1.67
C PHE A 205 -13.57 0.77 1.02
N PRO A 206 -14.70 0.46 1.68
CA PRO A 206 -16.03 0.82 1.22
C PRO A 206 -16.22 2.35 1.11
N GLU A 207 -17.03 2.81 0.15
CA GLU A 207 -17.26 4.25 -0.07
C GLU A 207 -17.73 4.96 1.20
N GLY A 208 -17.11 6.11 1.50
CA GLY A 208 -17.49 6.94 2.63
C GLY A 208 -17.18 6.39 4.02
N SER A 209 -16.61 5.18 4.15
CA SER A 209 -16.08 4.70 5.42
C SER A 209 -15.04 5.67 6.00
N PRO A 210 -14.89 5.78 7.35
CA PRO A 210 -13.91 6.67 7.98
C PRO A 210 -12.50 6.49 7.40
N GLU A 211 -12.11 5.24 7.15
CA GLU A 211 -10.84 4.83 6.54
C GLU A 211 -10.72 5.34 5.10
N ALA A 212 -11.76 5.20 4.27
CA ALA A 212 -11.77 5.71 2.90
C ALA A 212 -11.59 7.24 2.83
N ILE A 213 -12.12 7.98 3.82
CA ILE A 213 -12.11 9.45 3.80
C ILE A 213 -11.03 10.09 4.68
N GLY A 214 -10.10 9.29 5.19
CA GLY A 214 -8.95 9.76 5.98
C GLY A 214 -9.28 10.13 7.43
N LEU A 215 -10.47 9.79 7.93
CA LEU A 215 -10.86 9.91 9.34
C LEU A 215 -10.30 8.77 10.19
N PHE A 216 -9.01 8.49 10.03
CA PHE A 216 -8.28 7.57 10.88
C PHE A 216 -8.18 8.10 12.32
N PRO A 217 -8.16 7.21 13.34
CA PRO A 217 -7.75 7.59 14.69
C PRO A 217 -6.39 8.32 14.67
N GLU A 218 -6.25 9.39 15.47
CA GLU A 218 -5.09 10.32 15.40
C GLU A 218 -3.74 9.57 15.39
N GLY A 219 -3.10 9.56 14.21
CA GLY A 219 -1.82 8.90 13.95
C GLY A 219 -1.84 7.95 12.74
N SER A 220 -2.83 7.06 12.61
CA SER A 220 -2.68 5.91 11.69
C SER A 220 -2.71 6.26 10.20
N ALA A 221 -3.24 7.42 9.78
CA ALA A 221 -3.14 7.87 8.38
C ALA A 221 -1.70 8.10 7.90
N GLU A 222 -0.83 8.62 8.77
CA GLU A 222 0.60 8.78 8.47
C GLU A 222 1.36 7.47 8.61
N THR A 223 0.94 6.58 9.51
CA THR A 223 1.55 5.26 9.70
C THR A 223 1.35 4.37 8.46
N ILE A 224 0.10 4.23 7.96
CA ILE A 224 -0.21 3.50 6.72
C ILE A 224 0.27 4.20 5.44
N GLY A 225 0.85 5.41 5.54
CA GLY A 225 1.35 6.17 4.38
C GLY A 225 0.29 6.74 3.43
N ILE A 226 -1.00 6.69 3.75
CA ILE A 226 -2.07 7.23 2.88
C ILE A 226 -2.14 8.76 3.02
N SER A 227 -1.33 9.45 2.21
CA SER A 227 -1.29 10.93 2.18
C SER A 227 -2.48 11.54 1.42
N MET A 228 -3.67 11.59 2.05
CA MET A 228 -4.85 12.31 1.52
C MET A 228 -4.74 13.85 1.59
N ASN A 229 -3.66 14.40 2.17
CA ASN A 229 -3.51 15.79 2.62
C ASN A 229 -3.74 16.93 1.59
N ASN A 230 -3.87 16.63 0.29
CA ASN A 230 -4.26 17.61 -0.74
C ASN A 230 -5.32 17.06 -1.72
N SER A 231 -5.95 15.93 -1.41
CA SER A 231 -7.01 15.33 -2.21
C SER A 231 -8.37 15.97 -1.91
N ILE A 232 -9.27 15.95 -2.90
CA ILE A 232 -10.66 16.39 -2.77
C ILE A 232 -11.55 15.15 -2.68
N PHE A 233 -12.37 15.04 -1.64
CA PHE A 233 -13.34 13.96 -1.54
C PHE A 233 -14.55 14.22 -2.45
N LEU A 234 -14.86 13.28 -3.34
CA LEU A 234 -16.06 13.32 -4.19
C LEU A 234 -17.14 12.41 -3.61
N CYS A 235 -18.21 13.04 -3.13
CA CYS A 235 -19.45 12.43 -2.65
C CYS A 235 -20.45 12.30 -3.80
N ASN A 236 -20.85 11.08 -4.15
CA ASN A 236 -22.06 10.86 -4.95
C ASN A 236 -23.26 10.92 -4.02
N ILE A 237 -23.96 12.06 -3.95
CA ILE A 237 -25.00 12.26 -2.94
C ILE A 237 -26.37 11.73 -3.36
N GLN A 238 -27.04 11.08 -2.42
CA GLN A 238 -28.42 10.63 -2.51
C GLN A 238 -29.21 11.12 -1.30
N PHE A 239 -30.52 11.33 -1.46
CA PHE A 239 -31.37 11.93 -0.42
C PHE A 239 -32.51 11.01 0.04
N THR A 240 -32.77 11.00 1.34
CA THR A 240 -33.90 10.28 1.95
C THR A 240 -35.21 11.08 1.81
N LYS A 241 -36.36 10.46 2.11
CA LYS A 241 -37.69 11.12 1.98
C LYS A 241 -37.90 12.31 2.95
N ASP A 242 -37.07 12.39 3.98
CA ASP A 242 -36.95 13.48 4.94
C ASP A 242 -35.73 14.39 4.66
N ALA A 243 -35.19 14.34 3.44
CA ALA A 243 -34.12 15.19 2.90
C ALA A 243 -32.72 15.05 3.55
N GLY A 244 -32.46 13.98 4.32
CA GLY A 244 -31.11 13.64 4.77
C GLY A 244 -30.22 13.19 3.60
N GLY A 245 -29.02 13.76 3.48
CA GLY A 245 -28.12 13.51 2.36
C GLY A 245 -26.97 12.55 2.71
N PHE A 246 -26.78 11.49 1.92
CA PHE A 246 -25.75 10.45 2.15
C PHE A 246 -24.89 10.22 0.89
N CYS A 247 -23.60 9.92 1.07
CA CYS A 247 -22.66 9.63 -0.01
C CYS A 247 -22.69 8.14 -0.39
N VAL A 248 -23.36 7.78 -1.48
CA VAL A 248 -23.47 6.41 -2.02
C VAL A 248 -23.49 6.44 -3.55
N THR A 249 -22.55 5.77 -4.22
CA THR A 249 -22.50 5.65 -5.68
C THR A 249 -23.62 4.75 -6.22
N GLY A 250 -24.49 5.32 -7.05
CA GLY A 250 -25.48 4.58 -7.85
C GLY A 250 -26.86 4.47 -7.20
N ILE A 251 -27.91 4.71 -8.00
CA ILE A 251 -29.29 4.91 -7.52
C ILE A 251 -29.95 3.68 -6.88
N ASN A 252 -29.39 2.48 -7.08
CA ASN A 252 -29.76 1.29 -6.31
C ASN A 252 -28.71 1.05 -5.21
N LEU A 253 -29.18 1.04 -3.97
CA LEU A 253 -28.36 0.83 -2.76
C LEU A 253 -27.83 -0.61 -2.64
N ASP A 254 -28.44 -1.60 -3.30
CA ASP A 254 -28.05 -3.02 -3.22
C ASP A 254 -26.59 -3.29 -3.64
N ASN A 255 -26.04 -2.45 -4.52
CA ASN A 255 -24.71 -2.67 -5.11
C ASN A 255 -23.55 -2.35 -4.15
N ALA A 256 -23.79 -1.60 -3.07
CA ALA A 256 -22.75 -1.02 -2.22
C ALA A 256 -23.13 -0.95 -0.73
N THR A 257 -24.23 -1.58 -0.32
CA THR A 257 -24.73 -1.51 1.06
C THR A 257 -25.39 -2.81 1.52
N SER A 258 -25.56 -2.97 2.83
CA SER A 258 -26.28 -4.06 3.48
C SER A 258 -27.81 -3.94 3.46
N ILE A 259 -28.38 -2.98 2.70
CA ILE A 259 -29.83 -2.65 2.70
C ILE A 259 -30.76 -3.87 2.58
N ALA A 260 -30.42 -4.83 1.72
CA ALA A 260 -31.22 -6.04 1.47
C ALA A 260 -31.29 -7.01 2.68
N MET A 261 -30.43 -6.81 3.70
CA MET A 261 -30.51 -7.53 4.99
C MET A 261 -31.49 -6.85 5.96
N PHE A 262 -31.73 -5.55 5.83
CA PHE A 262 -32.68 -4.77 6.62
C PHE A 262 -34.09 -4.83 6.04
N ASP A 263 -34.22 -4.62 4.72
CA ASP A 263 -35.48 -4.69 3.99
C ASP A 263 -35.36 -5.68 2.82
N PRO A 264 -36.09 -6.81 2.82
CA PRO A 264 -36.05 -7.79 1.73
C PRO A 264 -37.04 -7.46 0.60
N LYS A 265 -37.49 -6.20 0.47
CA LYS A 265 -38.58 -5.79 -0.43
C LYS A 265 -38.16 -4.71 -1.42
N GLU A 266 -37.44 -5.17 -2.44
CA GLU A 266 -37.12 -4.33 -3.60
C GLU A 266 -38.38 -3.74 -4.24
N LYS A 267 -38.24 -2.51 -4.74
CA LYS A 267 -39.24 -1.85 -5.60
C LYS A 267 -38.74 -1.76 -7.04
N THR A 268 -39.61 -1.33 -7.95
CA THR A 268 -39.25 -0.92 -9.30
C THR A 268 -39.68 0.52 -9.54
N TYR A 269 -38.78 1.35 -10.04
CA TYR A 269 -39.05 2.74 -10.45
C TYR A 269 -38.56 2.97 -11.87
N ASN A 270 -39.30 3.75 -12.67
CA ASN A 270 -38.80 4.25 -13.94
C ASN A 270 -37.92 5.48 -13.69
N ILE A 271 -36.61 5.36 -13.94
CA ILE A 271 -35.62 6.40 -13.70
C ILE A 271 -34.95 6.71 -15.04
N ASN A 272 -35.10 7.96 -15.49
CA ASN A 272 -34.61 8.44 -16.80
C ASN A 272 -34.95 7.50 -17.97
N GLY A 273 -36.20 6.99 -17.99
CA GLY A 273 -36.75 6.13 -19.03
C GLY A 273 -36.47 4.63 -18.87
N LYS A 274 -35.67 4.22 -17.88
CA LYS A 274 -35.32 2.80 -17.62
C LYS A 274 -36.01 2.33 -16.35
N ASP A 275 -36.63 1.16 -16.38
CA ASP A 275 -37.13 0.50 -15.16
C ASP A 275 -35.95 -0.08 -14.36
N VAL A 276 -35.69 0.49 -13.19
CA VAL A 276 -34.66 0.03 -12.24
C VAL A 276 -35.35 -0.68 -11.10
N LYS A 277 -34.88 -1.86 -10.73
CA LYS A 277 -35.35 -2.65 -9.58
C LYS A 277 -34.28 -2.71 -8.49
N GLY A 278 -34.69 -2.62 -7.22
CA GLY A 278 -33.80 -2.63 -6.05
C GLY A 278 -34.33 -1.82 -4.88
N HIS A 279 -33.43 -1.30 -4.04
CA HIS A 279 -33.75 -0.39 -2.93
C HIS A 279 -33.24 1.03 -3.18
N PHE A 280 -34.06 2.04 -2.84
CA PHE A 280 -33.85 3.43 -3.22
C PHE A 280 -33.89 4.36 -2.01
N MET A 281 -32.99 5.35 -1.96
CA MET A 281 -32.86 6.26 -0.82
C MET A 281 -34.18 6.97 -0.45
N VAL A 282 -34.99 7.32 -1.45
CA VAL A 282 -36.31 7.98 -1.30
C VAL A 282 -37.38 7.16 -0.56
N ASP A 283 -37.12 5.88 -0.26
CA ASP A 283 -38.07 5.04 0.47
C ASP A 283 -37.87 5.06 1.99
N TYR A 284 -36.70 5.52 2.45
CA TYR A 284 -36.26 5.45 3.84
C TYR A 284 -36.16 6.85 4.46
N THR A 285 -36.16 6.95 5.78
CA THR A 285 -35.76 8.18 6.50
C THR A 285 -34.25 8.18 6.72
N GLY A 286 -33.67 9.36 7.02
CA GLY A 286 -32.27 9.47 7.40
C GLY A 286 -31.92 8.56 8.58
N ALA A 287 -32.80 8.47 9.57
CA ALA A 287 -32.64 7.53 10.69
C ALA A 287 -32.71 6.06 10.28
N GLN A 288 -33.63 5.67 9.37
CA GLN A 288 -33.68 4.28 8.88
C GLN A 288 -32.38 3.86 8.18
N ILE A 289 -31.78 4.76 7.39
CA ILE A 289 -30.49 4.52 6.73
C ILE A 289 -29.37 4.47 7.77
N TYR A 290 -29.21 5.52 8.58
CA TYR A 290 -28.12 5.66 9.56
C TYR A 290 -28.09 4.52 10.59
N ASP A 291 -29.25 4.11 11.11
CA ASP A 291 -29.33 3.11 12.19
C ASP A 291 -29.25 1.65 11.69
N ASN A 292 -29.45 1.37 10.39
CA ASN A 292 -29.64 0.00 9.88
C ASN A 292 -28.88 -0.34 8.59
N VAL A 293 -28.28 0.63 7.89
CA VAL A 293 -27.62 0.42 6.59
C VAL A 293 -26.13 0.73 6.70
N SER A 294 -25.32 -0.27 6.38
CA SER A 294 -23.87 -0.21 6.37
C SER A 294 -23.30 -0.40 4.96
N MET A 295 -22.10 0.14 4.72
CA MET A 295 -21.43 0.15 3.43
C MET A 295 -20.68 -1.15 3.17
N ASN A 296 -20.71 -1.60 1.91
CA ASN A 296 -20.05 -2.79 1.40
C ASN A 296 -19.17 -2.42 0.19
N GLN A 297 -18.20 -3.26 -0.13
CA GLN A 297 -17.32 -3.10 -1.28
C GLN A 297 -18.06 -3.47 -2.59
N ALA A 298 -18.26 -2.49 -3.47
CA ALA A 298 -19.03 -2.66 -4.70
C ALA A 298 -18.29 -3.41 -5.83
N ILE A 299 -17.02 -3.81 -5.60
CA ILE A 299 -16.13 -4.43 -6.58
C ILE A 299 -15.51 -5.69 -5.97
N PHE A 300 -15.96 -6.87 -6.41
CA PHE A 300 -15.57 -8.19 -5.87
C PHE A 300 -14.08 -8.57 -5.97
N SER A 301 -13.24 -7.78 -6.64
CA SER A 301 -11.78 -7.94 -6.66
C SER A 301 -11.04 -7.15 -5.57
N ARG A 302 -11.76 -6.31 -4.83
CA ARG A 302 -11.28 -5.57 -3.65
C ARG A 302 -11.71 -6.31 -2.37
N PRO A 303 -11.07 -6.08 -1.23
CA PRO A 303 -11.35 -6.84 -0.02
C PRO A 303 -12.74 -6.56 0.55
N ASP A 304 -13.38 -7.63 1.01
CA ASP A 304 -14.69 -7.69 1.66
C ASP A 304 -14.60 -7.62 3.20
N PHE A 305 -13.39 -7.67 3.78
CA PHE A 305 -13.18 -7.67 5.23
C PHE A 305 -13.49 -6.33 5.95
N TYR A 306 -14.03 -5.35 5.23
CA TYR A 306 -14.63 -4.13 5.76
C TYR A 306 -16.16 -4.04 5.56
N ASP A 307 -16.77 -5.02 4.88
CA ASP A 307 -18.18 -4.99 4.54
C ASP A 307 -19.05 -5.01 5.80
N GLY A 308 -20.06 -4.16 5.80
CA GLY A 308 -20.98 -3.99 6.91
C GLY A 308 -20.40 -3.27 8.14
N MET A 309 -19.11 -2.94 8.18
CA MET A 309 -18.47 -2.33 9.37
C MET A 309 -18.83 -0.86 9.62
N SER A 310 -19.02 -0.08 8.55
CA SER A 310 -19.33 1.36 8.63
C SER A 310 -20.76 1.64 8.20
N ALA A 311 -21.47 2.51 8.92
CA ALA A 311 -22.78 3.03 8.50
C ALA A 311 -22.66 3.86 7.20
N ALA A 312 -23.76 4.02 6.46
CA ALA A 312 -23.80 4.89 5.28
C ALA A 312 -23.43 6.34 5.64
N LEU A 313 -22.50 6.93 4.88
CA LEU A 313 -21.91 8.23 5.20
C LEU A 313 -22.88 9.39 5.00
N ASN A 314 -23.39 9.95 6.09
CA ASN A 314 -24.14 11.20 6.09
C ASN A 314 -23.23 12.39 5.72
N ALA A 315 -23.64 13.18 4.73
CA ALA A 315 -22.88 14.32 4.26
C ALA A 315 -22.79 15.45 5.29
N ASP A 316 -23.83 15.67 6.10
CA ASP A 316 -23.84 16.71 7.14
C ASP A 316 -22.83 16.43 8.27
N ASP A 317 -22.64 15.17 8.65
CA ASP A 317 -21.67 14.78 9.69
C ASP A 317 -20.23 15.11 9.26
N VAL A 318 -19.92 14.95 7.97
CA VAL A 318 -18.62 15.30 7.38
C VAL A 318 -18.47 16.81 7.19
N LEU A 319 -19.49 17.45 6.62
CA LEU A 319 -19.46 18.88 6.27
C LEU A 319 -19.55 19.81 7.48
N SER A 320 -20.12 19.35 8.61
CA SER A 320 -20.07 20.03 9.91
C SER A 320 -18.76 19.78 10.68
N GLY A 321 -17.96 18.82 10.25
CA GLY A 321 -16.63 18.52 10.77
C GLY A 321 -15.55 19.52 10.34
N LYS A 322 -14.28 19.09 10.36
CA LYS A 322 -13.11 19.87 9.89
C LYS A 322 -12.34 19.19 8.75
N THR A 323 -12.88 18.09 8.25
CA THR A 323 -12.17 17.04 7.52
C THR A 323 -13.20 16.28 6.67
N PRO A 324 -12.97 16.07 5.36
CA PRO A 324 -11.80 16.46 4.60
C PRO A 324 -11.72 17.97 4.35
N PRO A 325 -10.53 18.54 4.04
CA PRO A 325 -10.33 19.98 3.91
C PRO A 325 -10.98 20.60 2.66
N ARG A 326 -11.38 19.77 1.69
CA ARG A 326 -12.02 20.16 0.41
C ARG A 326 -13.02 19.11 -0.02
N PHE A 327 -14.16 19.54 -0.56
CA PHE A 327 -15.30 18.67 -0.83
C PHE A 327 -15.87 18.90 -2.24
N TRP A 328 -16.28 17.82 -2.90
CA TRP A 328 -16.92 17.82 -4.21
C TRP A 328 -18.26 17.07 -4.11
N LEU A 329 -19.36 17.75 -4.43
CA LEU A 329 -20.70 17.20 -4.38
C LEU A 329 -21.17 16.80 -5.79
N ASN A 330 -21.42 15.52 -6.05
CA ASN A 330 -21.98 15.06 -7.32
C ASN A 330 -23.46 14.68 -7.16
N VAL A 331 -24.34 15.37 -7.88
CA VAL A 331 -25.79 15.35 -7.71
C VAL A 331 -26.45 14.75 -8.96
N GLN A 332 -27.40 13.83 -8.80
CA GLN A 332 -28.02 13.10 -9.91
C GLN A 332 -29.53 12.90 -9.67
N TYR A 333 -30.28 12.66 -10.74
CA TYR A 333 -31.70 12.26 -10.76
C TYR A 333 -32.69 13.32 -10.23
N GLU A 334 -32.54 14.59 -10.61
CA GLU A 334 -33.39 15.70 -10.12
C GLU A 334 -34.88 15.43 -10.31
N ALA A 335 -35.27 14.93 -11.48
CA ALA A 335 -36.67 14.60 -11.79
C ALA A 335 -37.24 13.50 -10.87
N PHE A 336 -36.43 12.51 -10.50
CA PHE A 336 -36.84 11.40 -9.63
C PHE A 336 -37.03 11.86 -8.18
N TYR A 337 -36.11 12.67 -7.65
CA TYR A 337 -36.23 13.25 -6.30
C TYR A 337 -37.44 14.20 -6.19
N ASN A 338 -37.62 15.10 -7.17
CA ASN A 338 -38.76 16.01 -7.22
C ASN A 338 -40.11 15.26 -7.30
N GLN A 339 -40.19 14.15 -8.05
CA GLN A 339 -41.39 13.29 -8.11
C GLN A 339 -41.76 12.66 -6.75
N HIS A 340 -40.77 12.42 -5.89
CA HIS A 340 -40.96 11.87 -4.53
C HIS A 340 -41.04 12.96 -3.44
N GLY A 341 -41.17 14.23 -3.82
CA GLY A 341 -41.34 15.36 -2.91
C GLY A 341 -40.05 15.92 -2.31
N VAL A 342 -38.88 15.41 -2.70
CA VAL A 342 -37.57 15.90 -2.26
C VAL A 342 -37.13 17.02 -3.20
N GLN A 343 -37.17 18.27 -2.72
CA GLN A 343 -36.85 19.49 -3.50
C GLN A 343 -35.33 19.65 -3.69
N LEU A 344 -34.74 18.80 -4.54
CA LEU A 344 -33.29 18.59 -4.64
C LEU A 344 -32.48 19.87 -4.86
N VAL A 345 -32.97 20.75 -5.73
CA VAL A 345 -32.29 22.00 -6.11
C VAL A 345 -32.09 22.93 -4.92
N ASP A 346 -33.12 23.10 -4.10
CA ASP A 346 -33.08 24.04 -2.97
C ASP A 346 -32.26 23.47 -1.81
N ILE A 347 -32.36 22.16 -1.54
CA ILE A 347 -31.51 21.45 -0.56
C ILE A 347 -30.03 21.62 -0.91
N VAL A 348 -29.64 21.36 -2.17
CA VAL A 348 -28.23 21.50 -2.59
C VAL A 348 -27.77 22.95 -2.51
N LEU A 349 -28.60 23.94 -2.88
CA LEU A 349 -28.23 25.35 -2.77
C LEU A 349 -28.04 25.80 -1.31
N GLU A 350 -28.80 25.24 -0.37
CA GLU A 350 -28.57 25.43 1.06
C GLU A 350 -27.23 24.81 1.50
N MET A 351 -26.95 23.54 1.17
CA MET A 351 -25.68 22.87 1.49
C MET A 351 -24.45 23.63 0.95
N LEU A 352 -24.49 24.05 -0.32
CA LEU A 352 -23.42 24.83 -0.95
C LEU A 352 -23.19 26.18 -0.24
N THR A 353 -24.25 26.81 0.25
CA THR A 353 -24.20 28.10 0.94
C THR A 353 -23.70 27.97 2.38
N LEU A 354 -24.18 26.96 3.10
CA LEU A 354 -23.85 26.69 4.50
C LEU A 354 -22.39 26.23 4.65
N TYR A 355 -22.02 25.19 3.90
CA TYR A 355 -20.73 24.50 4.06
C TYR A 355 -19.61 25.03 3.14
N LYS A 356 -19.95 25.83 2.10
CA LYS A 356 -18.99 26.48 1.17
C LYS A 356 -18.18 25.49 0.33
N ILE A 357 -18.83 24.40 -0.09
CA ILE A 357 -18.27 23.31 -0.90
C ILE A 357 -17.56 23.84 -2.17
N ASP A 358 -16.35 23.33 -2.45
CA ASP A 358 -15.50 23.77 -3.58
C ASP A 358 -16.11 23.48 -4.96
N PHE A 359 -16.79 22.34 -5.11
CA PHE A 359 -17.31 21.85 -6.40
C PHE A 359 -18.72 21.28 -6.27
N VAL A 360 -19.55 21.55 -7.27
CA VAL A 360 -20.78 20.81 -7.54
C VAL A 360 -20.75 20.29 -8.97
N SER A 361 -21.08 19.01 -9.15
CA SER A 361 -21.25 18.39 -10.47
C SER A 361 -22.59 17.68 -10.61
N SER A 362 -22.98 17.46 -11.86
CA SER A 362 -24.11 16.61 -12.22
C SER A 362 -23.99 16.16 -13.68
N PRO A 363 -24.52 14.98 -14.04
CA PRO A 363 -24.70 14.58 -15.43
C PRO A 363 -25.98 15.17 -16.07
N GLU A 364 -26.83 15.89 -15.31
CA GLU A 364 -28.11 16.39 -15.81
C GLU A 364 -28.05 17.90 -16.10
N ILE A 365 -28.28 18.28 -17.37
CA ILE A 365 -28.16 19.68 -17.83
C ILE A 365 -29.26 20.55 -17.24
N GLY A 366 -30.44 19.98 -16.97
CA GLY A 366 -31.55 20.64 -16.27
C GLY A 366 -31.13 21.14 -14.89
N PHE A 367 -30.52 20.26 -14.09
CA PHE A 367 -30.01 20.59 -12.77
C PHE A 367 -28.92 21.66 -12.81
N LEU A 368 -27.93 21.52 -13.68
CA LEU A 368 -26.86 22.53 -13.82
C LEU A 368 -27.40 23.90 -14.25
N ARG A 369 -28.48 23.93 -15.03
CA ARG A 369 -29.20 25.17 -15.38
C ARG A 369 -30.06 25.70 -14.23
N SER A 370 -30.70 24.85 -13.43
CA SER A 370 -31.57 25.24 -12.32
C SER A 370 -30.81 25.84 -11.13
N ILE A 371 -29.52 25.50 -10.96
CA ILE A 371 -28.59 26.14 -10.01
C ILE A 371 -27.78 27.30 -10.60
N ASN A 372 -27.75 27.47 -11.93
CA ASN A 372 -26.94 28.50 -12.59
C ASN A 372 -27.37 29.91 -12.15
N GLY A 373 -26.41 30.76 -11.82
CA GLY A 373 -26.65 32.12 -11.30
C GLY A 373 -27.09 32.18 -9.83
N LYS A 374 -27.53 31.08 -9.23
CA LYS A 374 -27.82 30.97 -7.78
C LYS A 374 -26.54 30.61 -6.98
N VAL A 375 -25.68 29.76 -7.55
CA VAL A 375 -24.41 29.33 -6.94
C VAL A 375 -23.37 30.47 -6.90
N ASN A 376 -22.63 30.58 -5.79
CA ASN A 376 -21.54 31.54 -5.64
C ASN A 376 -20.29 31.10 -6.43
N LYS A 377 -20.22 31.51 -7.70
CA LYS A 377 -19.13 31.18 -8.65
C LYS A 377 -17.72 31.64 -8.25
N MET A 378 -17.57 32.43 -7.18
CA MET A 378 -16.26 32.80 -6.61
C MET A 378 -15.75 31.78 -5.56
N LYS A 379 -16.57 30.79 -5.19
CA LYS A 379 -16.25 29.75 -4.20
C LYS A 379 -16.48 28.34 -4.75
N THR A 380 -17.61 28.14 -5.40
CA THR A 380 -18.04 26.82 -5.88
C THR A 380 -17.96 26.79 -7.40
N LYS A 381 -17.19 25.84 -7.93
CA LYS A 381 -17.14 25.51 -9.35
C LYS A 381 -18.31 24.61 -9.72
N VAL A 382 -18.91 24.84 -10.90
CA VAL A 382 -20.01 24.02 -11.45
C VAL A 382 -19.44 23.18 -12.58
N VAL A 383 -19.55 21.86 -12.51
CA VAL A 383 -18.89 20.93 -13.45
C VAL A 383 -19.91 19.99 -14.10
N PHE A 384 -19.89 19.90 -15.42
CA PHE A 384 -20.78 18.98 -16.14
C PHE A 384 -20.15 17.59 -16.26
N GLN A 385 -20.80 16.58 -15.69
CA GLN A 385 -20.36 15.18 -15.79
C GLN A 385 -20.84 14.56 -17.09
N PHE A 386 -19.94 13.90 -17.80
CA PHE A 386 -20.27 13.03 -18.92
C PHE A 386 -20.36 11.58 -18.43
N LEU A 387 -21.36 10.86 -18.94
CA LEU A 387 -21.43 9.40 -18.82
C LEU A 387 -20.86 8.75 -20.10
N ASN A 388 -21.18 7.48 -20.38
CA ASN A 388 -20.66 6.83 -21.59
C ASN A 388 -21.16 7.53 -22.85
N GLY A 389 -20.39 7.47 -23.94
CA GLY A 389 -20.74 8.15 -25.20
C GLY A 389 -22.12 7.78 -25.77
N ASN A 390 -22.65 6.60 -25.42
CA ASN A 390 -23.95 6.09 -25.85
C ASN A 390 -25.08 6.33 -24.83
N ASP A 391 -24.77 6.77 -23.61
CA ASP A 391 -25.80 7.20 -22.66
C ASP A 391 -26.44 8.51 -23.13
N VAL A 392 -27.67 8.75 -22.69
CA VAL A 392 -28.49 9.92 -23.06
C VAL A 392 -28.65 10.83 -21.85
N GLU A 393 -28.50 12.14 -22.07
CA GLU A 393 -28.76 13.17 -21.07
C GLU A 393 -30.28 13.47 -21.05
N PRO A 394 -30.96 13.37 -19.89
CA PRO A 394 -32.42 13.32 -19.83
C PRO A 394 -33.12 14.64 -20.17
N THR A 395 -32.44 15.79 -19.99
CA THR A 395 -33.04 17.12 -20.24
C THR A 395 -33.10 17.46 -21.73
N THR A 396 -32.08 17.07 -22.48
CA THR A 396 -31.92 17.38 -23.91
C THR A 396 -32.28 16.21 -24.81
N ASN A 397 -32.39 15.00 -24.27
CA ASN A 397 -32.58 13.74 -24.99
C ASN A 397 -31.52 13.52 -26.08
N GLN A 398 -30.29 13.96 -25.82
CA GLN A 398 -29.11 13.79 -26.70
C GLN A 398 -28.06 12.89 -26.04
N SER A 399 -27.25 12.21 -26.85
CA SER A 399 -26.14 11.42 -26.33
C SER A 399 -25.01 12.31 -25.80
N TYR A 400 -24.30 11.85 -24.77
CA TYR A 400 -23.12 12.56 -24.26
C TYR A 400 -22.04 12.75 -25.35
N SER A 401 -21.90 11.80 -26.28
CA SER A 401 -21.05 11.89 -27.48
C SER A 401 -21.50 12.92 -28.53
N THR A 402 -22.74 13.43 -28.44
CA THR A 402 -23.23 14.57 -29.23
C THR A 402 -22.96 15.87 -28.47
N ILE A 403 -23.35 15.91 -27.19
CA ILE A 403 -23.25 17.11 -26.34
C ILE A 403 -21.80 17.59 -26.18
N VAL A 404 -20.81 16.68 -26.08
CA VAL A 404 -19.39 17.02 -25.90
C VAL A 404 -18.80 17.87 -27.04
N LYS A 405 -19.47 17.93 -28.20
CA LYS A 405 -19.05 18.71 -29.37
C LYS A 405 -19.41 20.20 -29.27
N ASP A 406 -20.32 20.58 -28.37
CA ASP A 406 -20.71 21.99 -28.15
C ASP A 406 -20.24 22.51 -26.78
N LEU A 407 -18.91 22.59 -26.66
CA LEU A 407 -18.22 23.15 -25.49
C LEU A 407 -18.61 24.63 -25.23
N ALA A 408 -19.02 25.36 -26.26
CA ALA A 408 -19.49 26.74 -26.13
C ALA A 408 -20.86 26.81 -25.43
N ALA A 409 -21.81 25.93 -25.77
CA ALA A 409 -23.07 25.80 -25.04
C ALA A 409 -22.84 25.32 -23.59
N ILE A 410 -21.94 24.37 -23.36
CA ILE A 410 -21.59 23.89 -22.01
C ILE A 410 -21.05 25.03 -21.13
N LYS A 411 -20.21 25.91 -21.69
CA LYS A 411 -19.64 27.07 -20.99
C LYS A 411 -20.67 28.08 -20.47
N SER A 412 -21.91 28.05 -20.97
CA SER A 412 -22.99 28.92 -20.47
C SER A 412 -23.52 28.52 -19.07
N TYR A 413 -23.35 27.26 -18.67
CA TYR A 413 -23.80 26.75 -17.36
C TYR A 413 -22.69 26.12 -16.51
N ALA A 414 -21.60 25.62 -17.08
CA ALA A 414 -20.48 25.02 -16.36
C ALA A 414 -19.18 25.83 -16.42
N SER A 415 -18.34 25.71 -15.39
CA SER A 415 -16.95 26.18 -15.35
C SER A 415 -15.94 25.09 -15.75
N GLY A 416 -16.34 23.82 -15.80
CA GLY A 416 -15.53 22.71 -16.27
C GLY A 416 -16.35 21.48 -16.65
N ILE A 417 -15.69 20.43 -17.11
CA ILE A 417 -16.28 19.14 -17.49
C ILE A 417 -15.57 18.00 -16.78
N MET A 418 -16.32 16.97 -16.37
CA MET A 418 -15.78 15.72 -15.83
C MET A 418 -16.09 14.59 -16.81
N VAL A 419 -15.07 13.96 -17.39
CA VAL A 419 -15.21 13.06 -18.55
C VAL A 419 -14.55 11.70 -18.29
N PRO A 420 -15.17 10.58 -18.68
CA PRO A 420 -14.49 9.28 -18.73
C PRO A 420 -13.23 9.40 -19.58
N LYS A 421 -12.13 8.83 -19.10
CA LYS A 421 -10.78 9.01 -19.66
C LYS A 421 -10.66 8.62 -21.15
N GLU A 422 -11.54 7.75 -21.62
CA GLU A 422 -11.71 7.32 -23.02
C GLU A 422 -12.16 8.44 -23.97
N TYR A 423 -12.77 9.53 -23.47
CA TYR A 423 -13.08 10.71 -24.29
C TYR A 423 -11.83 11.51 -24.70
N ILE A 424 -10.72 11.34 -23.97
CA ILE A 424 -9.45 12.05 -24.21
C ILE A 424 -8.47 11.11 -24.92
N TRP A 425 -8.33 9.88 -24.42
CA TRP A 425 -7.52 8.82 -25.03
C TRP A 425 -8.39 7.59 -25.33
N PRO A 426 -8.99 7.50 -26.52
CA PRO A 426 -9.90 6.41 -26.88
C PRO A 426 -9.20 5.04 -26.83
N VAL A 427 -9.84 4.05 -26.22
CA VAL A 427 -9.36 2.66 -26.24
C VAL A 427 -10.01 1.92 -27.40
N LYS A 428 -9.18 1.32 -28.27
CA LYS A 428 -9.62 0.52 -29.42
C LYS A 428 -10.18 -0.85 -28.97
N PRO A 429 -10.95 -1.57 -29.82
CA PRO A 429 -11.44 -2.92 -29.50
C PRO A 429 -10.33 -3.94 -29.18
N ASP A 430 -9.11 -3.72 -29.68
CA ASP A 430 -7.91 -4.53 -29.38
C ASP A 430 -7.25 -4.19 -28.03
N LYS A 431 -7.83 -3.28 -27.25
CA LYS A 431 -7.33 -2.78 -25.95
C LYS A 431 -6.00 -2.03 -26.01
N TYR A 432 -5.65 -1.42 -27.15
CA TYR A 432 -4.59 -0.41 -27.24
C TYR A 432 -5.21 0.99 -27.39
N LEU A 433 -4.46 2.04 -27.02
CA LEU A 433 -4.89 3.41 -27.25
C LEU A 433 -4.99 3.73 -28.76
N GLY A 434 -5.97 4.55 -29.10
CA GLY A 434 -6.02 5.30 -30.35
C GLY A 434 -5.24 6.62 -30.26
N PRO A 435 -5.30 7.46 -31.31
CA PRO A 435 -4.80 8.84 -31.23
C PRO A 435 -5.62 9.65 -30.21
N PRO A 436 -5.02 10.68 -29.57
CA PRO A 436 -5.73 11.54 -28.64
C PRO A 436 -6.81 12.37 -29.35
N THR A 437 -7.84 12.75 -28.61
CA THR A 437 -8.82 13.75 -29.07
C THR A 437 -8.34 15.17 -28.77
N THR A 438 -8.95 16.17 -29.40
CA THR A 438 -8.68 17.59 -29.10
C THR A 438 -9.48 18.11 -27.89
N LEU A 439 -10.14 17.23 -27.12
CA LEU A 439 -11.10 17.63 -26.09
C LEU A 439 -10.50 18.54 -25.01
N VAL A 440 -9.27 18.25 -24.55
CA VAL A 440 -8.59 19.09 -23.55
C VAL A 440 -8.29 20.50 -24.11
N PRO A 441 -7.54 20.67 -25.23
CA PRO A 441 -7.30 21.99 -25.80
C PRO A 441 -8.57 22.74 -26.22
N ASP A 442 -9.57 22.07 -26.79
CA ASP A 442 -10.81 22.75 -27.18
C ASP A 442 -11.63 23.18 -25.96
N ALA A 443 -11.62 22.43 -24.85
CA ALA A 443 -12.26 22.83 -23.59
C ALA A 443 -11.50 23.99 -22.92
N HIS A 444 -10.16 23.89 -22.81
CA HIS A 444 -9.30 24.95 -22.28
C HIS A 444 -9.46 26.26 -23.05
N LYS A 445 -9.60 26.19 -24.38
CA LYS A 445 -9.87 27.33 -25.27
C LYS A 445 -11.24 27.99 -25.04
N GLN A 446 -12.24 27.24 -24.56
CA GLN A 446 -13.51 27.81 -24.05
C GLN A 446 -13.43 28.24 -22.57
N GLY A 447 -12.28 28.07 -21.92
CA GLY A 447 -12.10 28.30 -20.49
C GLY A 447 -12.85 27.29 -19.61
N LEU A 448 -13.04 26.06 -20.09
CA LEU A 448 -13.54 24.93 -19.30
C LEU A 448 -12.35 24.11 -18.77
N GLU A 449 -12.30 23.90 -17.45
CA GLU A 449 -11.38 22.94 -16.83
C GLU A 449 -11.81 21.49 -17.15
N VAL A 450 -10.88 20.57 -17.31
CA VAL A 450 -11.16 19.16 -17.66
C VAL A 450 -10.71 18.21 -16.55
N TYR A 451 -11.64 17.44 -16.02
CA TYR A 451 -11.40 16.44 -14.98
C TYR A 451 -11.60 15.04 -15.57
N ALA A 452 -10.53 14.24 -15.68
CA ALA A 452 -10.62 12.89 -16.22
C ALA A 452 -11.02 11.90 -15.11
N THR A 453 -11.97 11.00 -15.39
CA THR A 453 -12.48 10.00 -14.43
C THR A 453 -12.38 8.57 -14.95
N GLY A 454 -12.44 7.60 -14.02
CA GLY A 454 -12.30 6.18 -14.28
C GLY A 454 -10.89 5.62 -14.02
N PHE A 455 -10.05 6.31 -13.24
CA PHE A 455 -8.75 5.78 -12.83
C PHE A 455 -8.90 4.83 -11.62
N ALA A 456 -8.35 3.62 -11.74
CA ALA A 456 -8.27 2.66 -10.66
C ALA A 456 -7.09 1.71 -10.92
N ASN A 457 -6.22 1.54 -9.92
CA ASN A 457 -4.98 0.77 -10.08
C ASN A 457 -5.24 -0.74 -10.28
N ASP A 458 -6.39 -1.25 -9.80
CA ASP A 458 -6.85 -2.63 -9.97
C ASP A 458 -7.66 -2.86 -11.26
N PHE A 459 -7.82 -1.85 -12.13
CA PHE A 459 -8.65 -1.94 -13.33
C PHE A 459 -7.86 -1.80 -14.63
N PHE A 460 -7.60 -2.93 -15.29
CA PHE A 460 -6.94 -2.95 -16.59
C PHE A 460 -7.77 -2.32 -17.72
N THR A 461 -7.23 -1.26 -18.32
CA THR A 461 -7.88 -0.51 -19.42
C THR A 461 -7.22 -0.72 -20.77
N SER A 462 -5.89 -0.67 -20.83
CA SER A 462 -5.13 -0.77 -22.08
C SER A 462 -3.75 -1.40 -21.92
N TYR A 463 -3.40 -2.28 -22.87
CA TYR A 463 -2.07 -2.87 -23.01
C TYR A 463 -0.97 -1.82 -23.27
N SER A 464 -1.33 -0.63 -23.77
CA SER A 464 -0.39 0.48 -24.00
C SER A 464 0.30 1.01 -22.74
N TYR A 465 -0.15 0.61 -21.55
CA TYR A 465 0.46 0.97 -20.26
C TYR A 465 1.29 -0.15 -19.64
N ASN A 466 1.37 -1.35 -20.24
CA ASN A 466 2.09 -2.51 -19.68
C ASN A 466 1.72 -2.78 -18.20
N TYR A 467 0.43 -2.72 -17.88
CA TYR A 467 -0.14 -2.85 -16.52
C TYR A 467 0.30 -1.81 -15.48
N ASP A 468 1.04 -0.77 -15.87
CA ASP A 468 1.55 0.24 -14.95
C ASP A 468 0.55 1.39 -14.75
N PRO A 469 -0.07 1.56 -13.56
CA PRO A 469 -1.04 2.64 -13.33
C PRO A 469 -0.39 4.02 -13.36
N THR A 470 0.91 4.14 -13.00
CA THR A 470 1.65 5.41 -13.13
C THR A 470 1.80 5.80 -14.60
N ALA A 471 2.04 4.83 -15.49
CA ALA A 471 2.08 5.08 -16.93
C ALA A 471 0.71 5.57 -17.48
N GLU A 472 -0.41 5.07 -16.94
CA GLU A 472 -1.74 5.61 -17.24
C GLU A 472 -1.88 7.05 -16.73
N TYR A 473 -1.66 7.35 -15.45
CA TYR A 473 -1.80 8.72 -14.92
C TYR A 473 -0.92 9.74 -15.69
N LEU A 474 0.33 9.40 -15.99
CA LEU A 474 1.27 10.26 -16.75
C LEU A 474 0.79 10.56 -18.18
N GLN A 475 -0.02 9.70 -18.79
CA GLN A 475 -0.61 9.91 -20.11
C GLN A 475 -1.54 11.14 -20.15
N PHE A 476 -2.16 11.50 -19.02
CA PHE A 476 -3.14 12.59 -18.92
C PHE A 476 -2.56 13.91 -18.36
N ILE A 477 -1.39 13.85 -17.72
CA ILE A 477 -0.78 15.04 -17.07
C ILE A 477 0.56 15.49 -17.67
N VAL A 478 1.25 14.65 -18.47
CA VAL A 478 2.54 15.00 -19.12
C VAL A 478 2.45 15.03 -20.65
N LYS A 479 1.72 14.11 -21.27
CA LYS A 479 1.76 13.91 -22.74
C LYS A 479 0.79 14.83 -23.51
N GLY A 480 1.03 16.14 -23.45
CA GLY A 480 0.29 17.15 -24.21
C GLY A 480 -0.22 18.29 -23.32
N GLU A 481 -1.50 18.64 -23.46
CA GLU A 481 -2.18 19.54 -22.53
C GLU A 481 -2.74 18.72 -21.35
N SER A 482 -2.35 19.10 -20.13
CA SER A 482 -2.69 18.38 -18.90
C SER A 482 -4.17 18.54 -18.55
N VAL A 483 -4.82 17.46 -18.12
CA VAL A 483 -6.11 17.57 -17.43
C VAL A 483 -5.97 18.35 -16.11
N ASP A 484 -6.96 19.17 -15.77
CA ASP A 484 -6.99 19.97 -14.54
C ASP A 484 -7.25 19.12 -13.28
N GLY A 485 -7.65 17.86 -13.43
CA GLY A 485 -7.64 16.89 -12.34
C GLY A 485 -7.92 15.45 -12.75
N LEU A 486 -7.60 14.54 -11.83
CA LEU A 486 -7.69 13.09 -11.93
C LEU A 486 -8.67 12.57 -10.86
N VAL A 487 -9.77 11.98 -11.29
CA VAL A 487 -10.78 11.36 -10.42
C VAL A 487 -10.50 9.86 -10.34
N THR A 488 -10.07 9.40 -9.16
CA THR A 488 -9.50 8.07 -8.93
C THR A 488 -10.06 7.41 -7.68
N ASP A 489 -10.07 6.07 -7.68
CA ASP A 489 -10.32 5.23 -6.52
C ASP A 489 -9.05 5.07 -5.64
N PHE A 490 -7.87 5.43 -6.17
CA PHE A 490 -6.54 5.28 -5.57
C PHE A 490 -5.82 6.63 -5.50
N PRO A 491 -6.23 7.54 -4.58
CA PRO A 491 -5.68 8.90 -4.51
C PRO A 491 -4.16 8.93 -4.31
N SER A 492 -3.58 7.99 -3.55
CA SER A 492 -2.13 7.87 -3.39
C SER A 492 -1.40 7.68 -4.73
N GLY A 493 -1.89 6.81 -5.62
CA GLY A 493 -1.26 6.54 -6.91
C GLY A 493 -1.27 7.75 -7.86
N ALA A 494 -2.36 8.52 -7.86
CA ALA A 494 -2.45 9.78 -8.60
C ALA A 494 -1.51 10.86 -8.00
N SER A 495 -1.47 10.99 -6.67
CA SER A 495 -0.56 11.90 -5.96
C SER A 495 0.92 11.57 -6.24
N ASN A 496 1.30 10.29 -6.17
CA ASN A 496 2.63 9.80 -6.53
C ASN A 496 2.96 10.14 -7.99
N SER A 497 2.03 9.90 -8.92
CA SER A 497 2.21 10.20 -10.35
C SER A 497 2.50 11.68 -10.63
N ILE A 498 1.75 12.58 -9.99
CA ILE A 498 1.94 14.03 -10.07
C ILE A 498 3.27 14.44 -9.45
N ALA A 499 3.51 14.05 -8.19
CA ALA A 499 4.55 14.65 -7.36
C ALA A 499 5.94 14.00 -7.53
N CYS A 500 5.99 12.71 -7.89
CA CYS A 500 7.23 11.94 -8.00
C CYS A 500 7.71 11.71 -9.44
N PHE A 501 6.81 11.74 -10.43
CA PHE A 501 7.11 11.25 -11.79
C PHE A 501 6.83 12.26 -12.91
N ALA A 502 5.81 13.12 -12.79
CA ALA A 502 5.37 13.99 -13.90
C ALA A 502 6.43 14.98 -14.42
N GLN A 503 7.32 15.44 -13.54
CA GLN A 503 8.29 16.49 -13.88
C GLN A 503 9.52 15.99 -14.67
N ASN A 504 9.62 14.69 -14.94
CA ASN A 504 10.82 14.03 -15.51
C ASN A 504 12.12 14.32 -14.73
N ASN A 505 12.00 14.56 -13.41
CA ASN A 505 13.09 14.82 -12.48
C ASN A 505 13.89 13.52 -12.22
N THR A 506 14.55 12.99 -13.24
CA THR A 506 15.42 11.82 -13.10
C THR A 506 16.66 12.19 -12.30
N MET A 507 16.86 11.50 -11.18
CA MET A 507 18.09 11.62 -10.39
C MET A 507 19.29 11.21 -11.25
N LEU A 508 20.31 12.09 -11.29
CA LEU A 508 21.56 11.88 -12.04
C LEU A 508 22.28 10.58 -11.64
N LYS A 509 22.02 10.07 -10.44
CA LYS A 509 22.40 8.74 -9.99
C LYS A 509 21.14 7.97 -9.57
N LYS A 510 20.96 6.79 -10.19
CA LYS A 510 19.97 5.77 -9.82
C LYS A 510 20.21 5.29 -8.37
N GLY A 511 19.17 4.81 -7.69
CA GLY A 511 19.29 4.18 -6.38
C GLY A 511 20.21 2.96 -6.38
N GLN A 512 20.60 2.47 -5.20
CA GLN A 512 21.71 1.49 -5.07
C GLN A 512 21.33 0.06 -5.46
N ALA A 513 20.04 -0.28 -5.51
CA ALA A 513 19.58 -1.62 -5.87
C ALA A 513 19.72 -1.88 -7.37
N LEU A 514 20.21 -3.08 -7.72
CA LEU A 514 20.33 -3.53 -9.11
C LEU A 514 18.96 -3.89 -9.70
N ILE A 515 18.74 -3.52 -10.96
CA ILE A 515 17.64 -4.02 -11.78
C ILE A 515 18.17 -5.17 -12.62
N ILE A 516 17.63 -6.36 -12.38
CA ILE A 516 17.87 -7.56 -13.15
C ILE A 516 16.60 -7.83 -13.96
N SER A 517 16.71 -8.09 -15.26
CA SER A 517 15.55 -8.54 -16.03
C SER A 517 15.11 -9.96 -15.64
N ASN A 518 13.92 -10.37 -16.06
CA ASN A 518 13.47 -11.75 -15.97
C ASN A 518 13.07 -12.23 -17.37
N ASN A 519 13.96 -12.97 -18.01
CA ASN A 519 13.95 -13.31 -19.43
C ASN A 519 13.85 -12.06 -20.33
N GLY A 520 14.60 -11.01 -20.00
CA GLY A 520 14.44 -9.68 -20.59
C GLY A 520 13.16 -8.98 -20.12
N ALA A 521 12.56 -8.12 -20.97
CA ALA A 521 11.29 -7.46 -20.70
C ALA A 521 10.08 -8.38 -21.00
N SER A 522 10.01 -9.52 -20.31
CA SER A 522 8.99 -10.57 -20.50
C SER A 522 7.55 -10.14 -20.15
N GLY A 523 7.38 -8.95 -19.56
CA GLY A 523 6.09 -8.28 -19.42
C GLY A 523 5.56 -7.68 -20.73
N VAL A 524 6.44 -7.42 -21.72
CA VAL A 524 6.17 -6.63 -22.93
C VAL A 524 6.34 -7.43 -24.23
N TYR A 525 7.29 -8.38 -24.23
CA TYR A 525 7.63 -9.26 -25.34
C TYR A 525 7.75 -10.72 -24.86
N PRO A 526 7.71 -11.72 -25.75
CA PRO A 526 8.06 -13.10 -25.40
C PRO A 526 9.45 -13.18 -24.76
N GLY A 527 9.56 -13.88 -23.62
CA GLY A 527 10.79 -13.93 -22.84
C GLY A 527 11.97 -14.53 -23.61
N SER A 528 13.17 -14.08 -23.28
CA SER A 528 14.45 -14.54 -23.87
C SER A 528 14.56 -14.35 -25.39
N THR A 529 13.83 -13.37 -25.95
CA THR A 529 13.94 -12.95 -27.35
C THR A 529 14.85 -11.75 -27.57
N ASP A 530 15.31 -11.58 -28.82
CA ASP A 530 16.05 -10.40 -29.28
C ASP A 530 15.35 -9.07 -28.92
N LEU A 531 14.02 -9.01 -29.08
CA LEU A 531 13.22 -7.85 -28.69
C LEU A 531 13.07 -7.70 -27.17
N ALA A 532 12.87 -8.78 -26.41
CA ALA A 532 12.77 -8.70 -24.94
C ALA A 532 14.07 -8.21 -24.30
N TYR A 533 15.23 -8.63 -24.84
CA TYR A 533 16.53 -8.14 -24.37
C TYR A 533 16.79 -6.71 -24.79
N GLN A 534 16.50 -6.34 -26.05
CA GLN A 534 16.64 -4.96 -26.50
C GLN A 534 15.80 -4.01 -25.64
N GLN A 535 14.53 -4.36 -25.38
CA GLN A 535 13.64 -3.57 -24.52
C GLN A 535 14.14 -3.49 -23.07
N ALA A 536 14.66 -4.57 -22.48
CA ALA A 536 15.20 -4.54 -21.11
C ALA A 536 16.41 -3.60 -20.97
N ILE A 537 17.27 -3.53 -22.00
CA ILE A 537 18.41 -2.62 -22.05
C ILE A 537 17.92 -1.17 -22.18
N ASP A 538 17.01 -0.91 -23.12
CA ASP A 538 16.47 0.44 -23.36
C ASP A 538 15.63 0.96 -22.17
N ASP A 539 14.97 0.05 -21.45
CA ASP A 539 14.26 0.30 -20.19
C ASP A 539 15.20 0.62 -19.01
N GLY A 540 16.50 0.27 -19.10
CA GLY A 540 17.52 0.55 -18.09
C GLY A 540 17.69 -0.52 -16.99
N ALA A 541 17.55 -1.80 -17.35
CA ALA A 541 18.13 -2.89 -16.55
C ALA A 541 19.66 -2.73 -16.42
N ASP A 542 20.22 -3.06 -15.26
CA ASP A 542 21.69 -3.08 -15.08
C ASP A 542 22.26 -4.42 -15.54
N ILE A 543 21.50 -5.50 -15.29
CA ILE A 543 21.86 -6.87 -15.63
C ILE A 543 20.75 -7.47 -16.50
N ILE A 544 21.13 -8.02 -17.65
CA ILE A 544 20.24 -8.88 -18.45
C ILE A 544 20.52 -10.36 -18.16
N ASP A 545 19.49 -11.20 -18.26
CA ASP A 545 19.50 -12.57 -17.77
C ASP A 545 19.25 -13.61 -18.89
N CYS A 546 19.87 -14.78 -18.79
CA CYS A 546 19.64 -15.90 -19.71
C CYS A 546 19.60 -17.21 -18.92
N SER A 547 18.40 -17.76 -18.73
CA SER A 547 18.22 -19.19 -18.42
C SER A 547 18.63 -20.00 -19.64
N VAL A 548 19.72 -20.77 -19.50
CA VAL A 548 20.27 -21.54 -20.62
C VAL A 548 19.54 -22.87 -20.73
N GLN A 549 19.01 -23.14 -21.91
CA GLN A 549 18.49 -24.45 -22.29
C GLN A 549 19.39 -25.09 -23.35
N MET A 550 19.37 -26.42 -23.41
CA MET A 550 20.05 -27.18 -24.46
C MET A 550 19.09 -27.92 -25.35
N THR A 551 19.40 -27.95 -26.65
CA THR A 551 18.72 -28.78 -27.63
C THR A 551 19.27 -30.21 -27.64
N LYS A 552 18.54 -31.14 -28.24
CA LYS A 552 18.97 -32.53 -28.45
C LYS A 552 20.30 -32.65 -29.20
N ASP A 553 20.58 -31.73 -30.12
CA ASP A 553 21.80 -31.62 -30.91
C ASP A 553 22.86 -30.69 -30.28
N GLY A 554 22.76 -30.40 -28.98
CA GLY A 554 23.81 -29.74 -28.20
C GLY A 554 23.91 -28.23 -28.33
N THR A 555 22.97 -27.58 -29.02
CA THR A 555 22.92 -26.12 -29.16
C THR A 555 22.42 -25.49 -27.85
N SER A 556 23.06 -24.41 -27.40
CA SER A 556 22.67 -23.68 -26.18
C SER A 556 22.00 -22.34 -26.54
N PHE A 557 20.84 -22.09 -25.93
CA PHE A 557 20.01 -20.91 -26.22
C PHE A 557 19.29 -20.42 -24.95
N CYS A 558 18.86 -19.16 -24.95
CA CYS A 558 18.13 -18.58 -23.83
C CYS A 558 16.64 -18.93 -23.90
N LEU A 559 16.09 -19.53 -22.84
CA LEU A 559 14.65 -19.69 -22.62
C LEU A 559 14.37 -19.95 -21.13
N ASN A 560 13.27 -19.41 -20.64
CA ASN A 560 12.85 -19.42 -19.23
C ASN A 560 12.92 -20.80 -18.58
N THR A 561 12.31 -21.82 -19.20
CA THR A 561 12.34 -23.22 -18.72
C THR A 561 12.73 -24.19 -19.85
N ALA A 562 12.97 -25.44 -19.48
CA ALA A 562 13.20 -26.53 -20.44
C ALA A 562 11.91 -26.97 -21.16
N ASP A 563 10.72 -26.69 -20.62
CA ASP A 563 9.44 -27.03 -21.25
C ASP A 563 8.99 -25.92 -22.21
N LEU A 564 8.90 -26.27 -23.49
CA LEU A 564 8.56 -25.35 -24.56
C LEU A 564 7.06 -25.01 -24.61
N MET A 565 6.20 -25.62 -23.79
CA MET A 565 4.74 -25.52 -23.91
C MET A 565 4.16 -24.13 -23.59
N GLU A 566 4.76 -23.36 -22.67
CA GLU A 566 4.23 -22.04 -22.27
C GLU A 566 4.84 -20.90 -23.11
N ASP A 567 6.17 -20.81 -23.14
CA ASP A 567 6.93 -19.73 -23.80
C ASP A 567 7.09 -19.90 -25.33
N THR A 568 6.49 -20.93 -25.96
CA THR A 568 6.55 -21.16 -27.41
C THR A 568 5.26 -21.74 -27.99
N THR A 569 5.19 -21.84 -29.33
CA THR A 569 4.11 -22.57 -30.02
C THR A 569 4.24 -24.11 -29.99
N ALA A 570 5.10 -24.72 -29.18
CA ALA A 570 5.40 -26.16 -29.22
C ALA A 570 4.15 -27.06 -29.12
N MET A 571 3.19 -26.69 -28.26
CA MET A 571 1.93 -27.43 -28.08
C MET A 571 1.13 -27.62 -29.37
N THR A 572 1.28 -26.75 -30.39
CA THR A 572 0.54 -26.89 -31.67
C THR A 572 1.26 -27.74 -32.71
N LYS A 573 2.57 -27.98 -32.56
CA LYS A 573 3.40 -28.71 -33.55
C LYS A 573 3.98 -30.03 -33.05
N PHE A 574 4.28 -30.13 -31.76
CA PHE A 574 5.03 -31.24 -31.16
C PHE A 574 4.30 -31.90 -29.99
N MET A 575 2.98 -31.81 -29.89
CA MET A 575 2.21 -32.47 -28.81
C MET A 575 2.42 -33.99 -28.75
N SER A 576 2.68 -34.63 -29.90
CA SER A 576 3.06 -36.05 -30.02
C SER A 576 4.46 -36.37 -29.49
N ARG A 577 5.26 -35.36 -29.16
CA ARG A 577 6.58 -35.46 -28.51
C ARG A 577 6.51 -35.19 -27.01
N SER A 578 5.32 -34.92 -26.46
CA SER A 578 5.19 -34.65 -25.03
C SER A 578 5.56 -35.88 -24.20
N SER A 579 6.35 -35.66 -23.15
CA SER A 579 6.89 -36.70 -22.27
C SER A 579 6.72 -36.28 -20.81
N ASN A 580 6.80 -37.24 -19.89
CA ASN A 580 6.84 -36.98 -18.46
C ASN A 580 8.28 -37.14 -17.98
N VAL A 581 8.81 -36.12 -17.30
CA VAL A 581 10.16 -36.10 -16.74
C VAL A 581 10.05 -35.65 -15.27
N PRO A 582 9.81 -36.59 -14.33
CA PRO A 582 9.59 -36.26 -12.93
C PRO A 582 10.78 -35.58 -12.26
N GLU A 583 12.00 -35.77 -12.78
CA GLU A 583 13.21 -35.09 -12.32
C GLU A 583 13.29 -33.60 -12.69
N ILE A 584 12.32 -33.07 -13.44
CA ILE A 584 12.24 -31.65 -13.84
C ILE A 584 10.88 -31.05 -13.45
N GLN A 585 9.77 -31.75 -13.75
CA GLN A 585 8.43 -31.24 -13.44
C GLN A 585 7.39 -32.37 -13.32
N THR A 586 6.33 -32.10 -12.54
CA THR A 586 5.25 -33.07 -12.27
C THR A 586 4.28 -33.27 -13.43
N LYS A 587 4.18 -32.29 -14.34
CA LYS A 587 3.32 -32.32 -15.53
C LYS A 587 4.09 -32.83 -16.75
N SER A 588 3.43 -33.54 -17.65
CA SER A 588 4.02 -33.82 -18.97
C SER A 588 4.24 -32.51 -19.74
N GLY A 589 5.43 -32.35 -20.32
CA GLY A 589 5.87 -31.16 -21.07
C GLY A 589 6.32 -31.51 -22.48
N ILE A 590 6.84 -30.54 -23.25
CA ILE A 590 7.55 -30.75 -24.52
C ILE A 590 8.94 -30.14 -24.38
N PHE A 591 9.94 -30.96 -24.07
CA PHE A 591 11.23 -30.45 -23.62
C PHE A 591 12.22 -30.09 -24.74
N SER A 592 12.99 -29.02 -24.52
CA SER A 592 14.06 -28.52 -25.40
C SER A 592 15.07 -29.60 -25.78
N PHE A 593 15.56 -30.37 -24.81
CA PHE A 593 16.54 -31.44 -24.99
C PHE A 593 16.03 -32.67 -25.77
N ASP A 594 14.73 -32.74 -26.07
CA ASP A 594 14.17 -33.78 -26.94
C ASP A 594 14.01 -33.31 -28.40
N LEU A 595 14.14 -32.01 -28.68
CA LEU A 595 14.07 -31.42 -30.03
C LEU A 595 15.45 -30.92 -30.50
N THR A 596 15.72 -31.02 -31.79
CA THR A 596 16.87 -30.37 -32.44
C THR A 596 16.70 -28.86 -32.54
N TRP A 597 17.79 -28.11 -32.72
CA TRP A 597 17.72 -26.66 -32.94
C TRP A 597 16.89 -26.31 -34.17
N ASN A 598 16.97 -27.11 -35.24
CA ASN A 598 16.12 -26.94 -36.43
C ASN A 598 14.61 -27.16 -36.13
N GLU A 599 14.25 -28.11 -35.24
CA GLU A 599 12.87 -28.29 -34.78
C GLU A 599 12.40 -27.07 -33.97
N ILE A 600 13.25 -26.53 -33.08
CA ILE A 600 12.94 -25.36 -32.24
C ILE A 600 12.85 -24.08 -33.07
N GLN A 601 13.73 -23.87 -34.05
CA GLN A 601 13.64 -22.75 -35.02
C GLN A 601 12.38 -22.81 -35.89
N SER A 602 11.67 -23.95 -35.95
CA SER A 602 10.36 -24.03 -36.59
C SER A 602 9.21 -23.48 -35.73
N LEU A 603 9.45 -23.25 -34.43
CA LEU A 603 8.49 -22.66 -33.50
C LEU A 603 8.48 -21.13 -33.61
N GLN A 604 7.49 -20.50 -32.99
CA GLN A 604 7.55 -19.08 -32.64
C GLN A 604 7.70 -18.96 -31.11
N PRO A 605 8.47 -17.99 -30.60
CA PRO A 605 8.36 -17.54 -29.22
C PRO A 605 6.92 -17.13 -28.91
N GLN A 606 6.51 -17.24 -27.66
CA GLN A 606 5.18 -16.84 -27.19
C GLN A 606 5.29 -16.11 -25.85
N ILE A 607 4.59 -14.99 -25.70
CA ILE A 607 4.48 -14.32 -24.39
C ILE A 607 3.61 -15.17 -23.45
N SER A 608 4.23 -15.67 -22.39
CA SER A 608 3.58 -16.38 -21.28
C SER A 608 2.85 -15.40 -20.35
N SER A 609 2.04 -15.93 -19.43
CA SER A 609 1.40 -15.14 -18.37
C SER A 609 1.27 -16.00 -17.11
N PRO A 610 1.76 -15.53 -15.94
CA PRO A 610 1.73 -16.30 -14.70
C PRO A 610 0.31 -16.50 -14.14
N PHE A 611 -0.70 -15.84 -14.71
CA PHE A 611 -2.12 -16.00 -14.34
C PHE A 611 -2.92 -16.83 -15.38
N GLY A 612 -2.23 -17.45 -16.33
CA GLY A 612 -2.84 -18.27 -17.38
C GLY A 612 -3.59 -17.50 -18.47
N SER A 613 -4.38 -18.22 -19.26
CA SER A 613 -4.97 -17.72 -20.52
C SER A 613 -6.03 -16.62 -20.36
N GLY A 614 -6.58 -16.43 -19.16
CA GLY A 614 -7.56 -15.38 -18.86
C GLY A 614 -6.98 -13.97 -18.76
N PHE A 615 -5.66 -13.84 -18.54
CA PHE A 615 -4.98 -12.57 -18.31
C PHE A 615 -3.77 -12.44 -19.27
N GLN A 616 -4.03 -11.99 -20.50
CA GLN A 616 -3.00 -11.87 -21.54
C GLN A 616 -2.10 -10.66 -21.27
N ARG A 617 -0.79 -10.73 -21.58
CA ARG A 617 0.15 -9.61 -21.34
C ARG A 617 0.17 -8.55 -22.43
N ASN A 618 0.60 -8.93 -23.64
CA ASN A 618 0.69 -8.02 -24.79
C ASN A 618 0.31 -8.77 -26.08
N PRO A 619 -0.98 -8.79 -26.45
CA PRO A 619 -1.43 -9.51 -27.64
C PRO A 619 -0.84 -9.03 -28.98
N ALA A 620 -0.42 -7.77 -29.09
CA ALA A 620 0.20 -7.25 -30.31
C ALA A 620 1.63 -7.80 -30.51
N ASN A 621 2.36 -8.01 -29.41
CA ASN A 621 3.69 -8.63 -29.40
C ASN A 621 3.66 -10.15 -29.18
N LYS A 622 2.49 -10.81 -29.19
CA LYS A 622 2.31 -12.17 -28.65
C LYS A 622 3.35 -13.19 -29.12
N ASN A 623 3.75 -13.12 -30.39
CA ASN A 623 4.71 -14.02 -31.02
C ASN A 623 5.85 -13.25 -31.72
N SER A 624 6.20 -12.05 -31.20
CA SER A 624 7.23 -11.18 -31.77
C SER A 624 8.63 -11.54 -31.26
N GLY A 625 9.65 -11.24 -32.08
CA GLY A 625 11.06 -11.53 -31.80
C GLY A 625 11.49 -12.93 -32.24
N LYS A 626 12.71 -13.30 -31.86
CA LYS A 626 13.37 -14.58 -32.22
C LYS A 626 14.00 -15.20 -30.99
N PHE A 627 14.12 -16.53 -30.98
CA PHE A 627 14.98 -17.25 -30.03
C PHE A 627 16.43 -16.77 -30.18
N VAL A 628 17.14 -16.64 -29.06
CA VAL A 628 18.51 -16.11 -28.99
C VAL A 628 19.45 -17.23 -28.53
N LEU A 629 20.48 -17.53 -29.33
CA LEU A 629 21.57 -18.42 -28.94
C LEU A 629 22.38 -17.81 -27.79
N LEU A 630 22.98 -18.64 -26.93
CA LEU A 630 23.82 -18.14 -25.84
C LEU A 630 24.98 -17.27 -26.36
N SER A 631 25.54 -17.58 -27.54
CA SER A 631 26.53 -16.73 -28.20
C SER A 631 25.97 -15.36 -28.62
N GLU A 632 24.76 -15.32 -29.18
CA GLU A 632 24.10 -14.09 -29.62
C GLU A 632 23.74 -13.18 -28.43
N PHE A 633 23.31 -13.77 -27.31
CA PHE A 633 23.09 -13.05 -26.04
C PHE A 633 24.39 -12.42 -25.51
N LEU A 634 25.49 -13.17 -25.51
CA LEU A 634 26.80 -12.68 -25.05
C LEU A 634 27.38 -11.61 -25.99
N GLU A 635 27.13 -11.71 -27.30
CA GLU A 635 27.49 -10.66 -28.28
C GLU A 635 26.63 -9.40 -28.11
N LEU A 636 25.31 -9.54 -27.89
CA LEU A 636 24.40 -8.42 -27.60
C LEU A 636 24.83 -7.68 -26.32
N ALA A 637 25.11 -8.42 -25.24
CA ALA A 637 25.57 -7.87 -23.98
C ALA A 637 26.85 -7.02 -24.14
N LYS A 638 27.81 -7.47 -24.95
CA LYS A 638 29.00 -6.70 -25.31
C LYS A 638 28.69 -5.48 -26.16
N ALA A 639 27.95 -5.67 -27.26
CA ALA A 639 27.67 -4.62 -28.24
C ALA A 639 26.80 -3.47 -27.69
N LYS A 640 26.15 -3.69 -26.54
CA LYS A 640 25.35 -2.71 -25.80
C LYS A 640 26.01 -2.22 -24.50
N GLU A 641 27.22 -2.70 -24.19
CA GLU A 641 28.00 -2.33 -23.00
C GLU A 641 27.19 -2.43 -21.67
N VAL A 642 26.34 -3.46 -21.54
CA VAL A 642 25.48 -3.64 -20.36
C VAL A 642 26.32 -3.81 -19.08
N THR A 643 25.82 -3.31 -17.94
CA THR A 643 26.59 -3.32 -16.68
C THR A 643 26.90 -4.75 -16.21
N GLY A 644 26.04 -5.73 -16.50
CA GLY A 644 26.35 -7.14 -16.32
C GLY A 644 25.40 -8.11 -17.02
N ILE A 645 25.71 -9.39 -16.86
CA ILE A 645 24.91 -10.54 -17.33
C ILE A 645 24.68 -11.52 -16.19
N LEU A 646 23.51 -12.17 -16.17
CA LEU A 646 23.21 -13.30 -15.30
C LEU A 646 22.94 -14.54 -16.18
N ILE A 647 23.78 -15.55 -16.07
CA ILE A 647 23.59 -16.84 -16.74
C ILE A 647 23.03 -17.82 -15.72
N ASN A 648 21.79 -18.26 -15.91
CA ASN A 648 21.14 -19.25 -15.06
C ASN A 648 21.28 -20.65 -15.67
N ILE A 649 21.72 -21.61 -14.86
CA ILE A 649 21.94 -23.01 -15.24
C ILE A 649 21.15 -23.89 -14.28
N SER A 650 20.23 -24.69 -14.80
CA SER A 650 19.44 -25.65 -14.02
C SER A 650 19.40 -27.00 -14.74
N ASN A 651 18.90 -28.06 -14.10
CA ASN A 651 18.76 -29.41 -14.67
C ASN A 651 20.08 -30.08 -15.12
N ALA A 652 21.25 -29.56 -14.72
CA ALA A 652 22.55 -29.98 -15.25
C ALA A 652 22.84 -31.47 -15.04
N ALA A 653 22.53 -32.01 -13.85
CA ALA A 653 22.70 -33.43 -13.55
C ALA A 653 21.79 -34.36 -14.41
N TYR A 654 20.57 -33.90 -14.73
CA TYR A 654 19.67 -34.62 -15.64
C TYR A 654 20.20 -34.60 -17.08
N LEU A 655 20.59 -33.42 -17.58
CA LEU A 655 21.14 -33.24 -18.93
C LEU A 655 22.38 -34.12 -19.15
N ALA A 656 23.33 -34.09 -18.23
CA ALA A 656 24.57 -34.87 -18.34
C ALA A 656 24.31 -36.39 -18.27
N SER A 657 23.49 -36.87 -17.32
CA SER A 657 23.30 -38.31 -17.10
C SER A 657 22.25 -38.97 -18.01
N LYS A 658 21.15 -38.28 -18.34
CA LYS A 658 20.00 -38.83 -19.08
C LYS A 658 19.98 -38.45 -20.56
N LYS A 659 20.65 -37.36 -20.96
CA LYS A 659 20.62 -36.83 -22.34
C LYS A 659 22.00 -36.71 -22.99
N GLY A 660 23.09 -36.88 -22.25
CA GLY A 660 24.46 -36.74 -22.78
C GLY A 660 24.86 -35.30 -23.09
N LEU A 661 24.21 -34.32 -22.44
CA LEU A 661 24.36 -32.89 -22.73
C LEU A 661 25.11 -32.17 -21.61
N ASP A 662 26.27 -31.57 -21.93
CA ASP A 662 27.11 -30.83 -20.97
C ASP A 662 26.79 -29.32 -20.99
N ILE A 663 25.76 -28.92 -20.25
CA ILE A 663 25.38 -27.51 -20.13
C ILE A 663 26.46 -26.64 -19.47
N VAL A 664 27.21 -27.20 -18.52
CA VAL A 664 28.24 -26.45 -17.80
C VAL A 664 29.47 -26.24 -18.68
N GLY A 665 29.90 -27.27 -19.42
CA GLY A 665 30.93 -27.17 -20.44
C GLY A 665 30.54 -26.23 -21.58
N ALA A 666 29.29 -26.28 -22.06
CA ALA A 666 28.77 -25.37 -23.08
C ALA A 666 28.80 -23.90 -22.62
N VAL A 667 28.27 -23.60 -21.44
CA VAL A 667 28.29 -22.23 -20.87
C VAL A 667 29.71 -21.72 -20.62
N SER A 668 30.57 -22.57 -20.04
CA SER A 668 31.98 -22.21 -19.80
C SER A 668 32.73 -21.91 -21.09
N THR A 669 32.47 -22.69 -22.15
CA THR A 669 33.05 -22.49 -23.48
C THR A 669 32.52 -21.21 -24.13
N ALA A 670 31.21 -20.97 -24.07
CA ALA A 670 30.59 -19.77 -24.62
C ALA A 670 31.14 -18.49 -23.95
N LEU A 671 31.22 -18.46 -22.62
CA LEU A 671 31.78 -17.32 -21.87
C LEU A 671 33.27 -17.10 -22.15
N SER A 672 34.08 -18.15 -22.28
CA SER A 672 35.51 -18.06 -22.61
C SER A 672 35.76 -17.57 -24.04
N ASN A 673 34.98 -18.06 -25.01
CA ASN A 673 35.01 -17.61 -26.40
C ASN A 673 34.54 -16.15 -26.51
N ALA A 674 33.50 -15.79 -25.76
CA ALA A 674 33.06 -14.42 -25.57
C ALA A 674 33.92 -13.65 -24.54
N THR A 675 35.11 -14.14 -24.17
CA THR A 675 36.12 -13.44 -23.34
C THR A 675 35.61 -12.84 -22.01
N PHE A 676 34.48 -13.31 -21.49
CA PHE A 676 33.89 -12.83 -20.23
C PHE A 676 34.72 -13.26 -19.02
N ASP A 677 35.46 -14.36 -19.14
CA ASP A 677 36.44 -14.84 -18.16
C ASP A 677 37.63 -13.87 -17.97
N LYS A 678 37.97 -13.11 -19.02
CA LYS A 678 39.16 -12.23 -19.09
C LYS A 678 38.87 -10.75 -18.88
N GLN A 679 37.61 -10.31 -18.96
CA GLN A 679 37.22 -8.92 -18.73
C GLN A 679 36.75 -8.67 -17.28
N VAL A 680 36.79 -7.41 -16.86
CA VAL A 680 36.28 -6.94 -15.55
C VAL A 680 35.38 -5.71 -15.66
N THR A 681 35.03 -5.32 -16.90
CA THR A 681 34.21 -4.14 -17.20
C THR A 681 32.71 -4.40 -17.05
N GLN A 682 32.25 -5.61 -17.41
CA GLN A 682 30.88 -6.07 -17.24
C GLN A 682 30.85 -7.15 -16.16
N GLN A 683 29.90 -7.08 -15.22
CA GLN A 683 29.76 -8.07 -14.16
C GLN A 683 29.18 -9.38 -14.72
N VAL A 684 29.79 -10.52 -14.38
CA VAL A 684 29.25 -11.85 -14.72
C VAL A 684 28.69 -12.49 -13.46
N LEU A 685 27.40 -12.85 -13.51
CA LEU A 685 26.72 -13.61 -12.48
C LEU A 685 26.42 -15.01 -13.03
N ILE A 686 26.83 -16.06 -12.33
CA ILE A 686 26.43 -17.44 -12.61
C ILE A 686 25.42 -17.84 -11.55
N GLN A 687 24.18 -18.12 -11.97
CA GLN A 687 23.10 -18.56 -11.09
C GLN A 687 22.83 -20.05 -11.29
N SER A 688 22.56 -20.75 -10.19
CA SER A 688 22.03 -22.11 -10.20
C SER A 688 21.34 -22.42 -8.87
N ASP A 689 20.34 -23.29 -8.95
CA ASP A 689 19.79 -24.10 -7.87
C ASP A 689 20.79 -25.18 -7.40
N ASP A 690 21.68 -25.65 -8.29
CA ASP A 690 22.64 -26.72 -8.05
C ASP A 690 24.01 -26.18 -7.58
N SER A 691 24.34 -26.44 -6.31
CA SER A 691 25.62 -26.10 -5.69
C SER A 691 26.83 -26.79 -6.34
N SER A 692 26.64 -27.95 -6.96
CA SER A 692 27.66 -28.69 -7.70
C SER A 692 27.92 -28.10 -9.09
N VAL A 693 26.94 -27.39 -9.68
CA VAL A 693 27.15 -26.47 -10.82
C VAL A 693 27.95 -25.25 -10.39
N LEU A 694 27.53 -24.54 -9.32
CA LEU A 694 28.25 -23.35 -8.83
C LEU A 694 29.72 -23.68 -8.48
N SER A 695 29.95 -24.86 -7.91
CA SER A 695 31.30 -25.38 -7.60
C SER A 695 32.27 -25.42 -8.79
N LYS A 696 31.78 -25.46 -10.04
CA LYS A 696 32.60 -25.48 -11.26
C LYS A 696 33.17 -24.11 -11.61
N TYR A 697 32.55 -23.03 -11.13
CA TYR A 697 32.94 -21.65 -11.41
C TYR A 697 33.72 -20.98 -10.26
N LYS A 698 33.90 -21.66 -9.12
CA LYS A 698 34.56 -21.13 -7.92
C LYS A 698 35.97 -20.58 -8.15
N ASP A 699 36.70 -21.14 -9.12
CA ASP A 699 38.10 -20.82 -9.41
C ASP A 699 38.22 -19.62 -10.38
N ILE A 700 37.10 -19.10 -10.90
CA ILE A 700 37.03 -17.94 -11.80
C ILE A 700 36.63 -16.69 -10.98
N SER A 701 37.62 -16.03 -10.39
CA SER A 701 37.41 -14.89 -9.47
C SER A 701 36.73 -13.64 -10.06
N SER A 702 36.56 -13.55 -11.38
CA SER A 702 35.77 -12.52 -12.06
C SER A 702 34.27 -12.80 -12.06
N TYR A 703 33.83 -14.03 -11.75
CA TYR A 703 32.43 -14.44 -11.75
C TYR A 703 31.86 -14.45 -10.33
N LYS A 704 30.71 -13.78 -10.15
CA LYS A 704 29.93 -13.85 -8.91
C LYS A 704 28.96 -15.02 -8.99
N ARG A 705 28.93 -15.88 -7.99
CA ARG A 705 28.04 -17.05 -7.96
C ARG A 705 26.79 -16.73 -7.15
N VAL A 706 25.63 -17.09 -7.68
CA VAL A 706 24.30 -16.79 -7.14
C VAL A 706 23.58 -18.11 -6.88
N PHE A 707 23.22 -18.36 -5.62
CA PHE A 707 22.38 -19.49 -5.27
C PHE A 707 20.90 -19.11 -5.52
N LEU A 708 20.20 -19.88 -6.34
CA LEU A 708 18.76 -19.72 -6.55
C LEU A 708 18.00 -20.50 -5.49
N VAL A 709 17.05 -19.86 -4.82
CA VAL A 709 16.03 -20.53 -4.01
C VAL A 709 14.72 -20.44 -4.77
N GLU A 710 14.11 -21.57 -5.10
CA GLU A 710 12.75 -21.60 -5.68
C GLU A 710 11.68 -21.89 -4.60
N ASP A 711 12.07 -22.57 -3.51
CA ASP A 711 11.18 -22.97 -2.43
C ASP A 711 10.70 -21.82 -1.53
N ASN A 712 9.47 -21.96 -1.02
CA ASN A 712 8.89 -21.05 -0.04
C ASN A 712 9.46 -21.34 1.36
N ILE A 713 10.50 -20.60 1.76
CA ILE A 713 11.20 -20.76 3.05
C ILE A 713 10.85 -19.68 4.09
N GLY A 714 10.88 -20.03 5.38
CA GLY A 714 10.56 -19.13 6.50
C GLY A 714 11.76 -18.44 7.14
N ASP A 715 12.90 -19.14 7.17
CA ASP A 715 14.16 -18.72 7.78
C ASP A 715 15.37 -19.41 7.11
N THR A 716 16.55 -18.85 7.32
CA THR A 716 17.83 -19.40 6.86
C THR A 716 18.75 -19.64 8.06
N PRO A 717 18.65 -20.81 8.71
CA PRO A 717 19.49 -21.16 9.85
C PRO A 717 20.97 -20.97 9.55
N LYS A 718 21.74 -20.43 10.51
CA LYS A 718 23.16 -20.09 10.30
C LYS A 718 23.99 -21.22 9.67
N LYS A 719 23.73 -22.50 10.01
CA LYS A 719 24.41 -23.65 9.38
C LYS A 719 24.25 -23.67 7.86
N THR A 720 23.03 -23.42 7.38
CA THR A 720 22.70 -23.33 5.95
C THR A 720 23.38 -22.11 5.31
N VAL A 721 23.40 -20.96 6.00
CA VAL A 721 24.08 -19.75 5.50
C VAL A 721 25.61 -19.93 5.41
N ASP A 722 26.23 -20.56 6.42
CA ASP A 722 27.64 -20.95 6.41
C ASP A 722 27.95 -22.01 5.33
N GLU A 723 26.94 -22.76 4.86
CA GLU A 723 27.04 -23.72 3.75
C GLU A 723 26.96 -23.01 2.38
N ILE A 724 25.91 -22.19 2.15
CA ILE A 724 25.72 -21.39 0.92
C ILE A 724 26.99 -20.62 0.57
N LYS A 725 27.67 -20.05 1.58
CA LYS A 725 28.90 -19.26 1.42
C LYS A 725 30.12 -20.03 0.90
N LYS A 726 30.07 -21.37 0.82
CA LYS A 726 31.09 -22.18 0.13
C LYS A 726 30.89 -22.16 -1.38
N TYR A 727 29.67 -21.90 -1.82
CA TYR A 727 29.21 -22.05 -3.21
C TYR A 727 28.91 -20.70 -3.87
N ALA A 728 28.35 -19.72 -3.14
CA ALA A 728 27.85 -18.46 -3.68
C ALA A 728 28.25 -17.20 -2.88
N GLU A 729 28.32 -16.05 -3.55
CA GLU A 729 28.42 -14.71 -2.93
C GLU A 729 27.08 -13.94 -2.95
N ALA A 730 26.06 -14.48 -3.61
CA ALA A 730 24.71 -13.93 -3.63
C ALA A 730 23.65 -15.02 -3.52
N VAL A 731 22.43 -14.63 -3.14
CA VAL A 731 21.23 -15.49 -3.14
C VAL A 731 20.09 -14.75 -3.84
N ASN A 732 19.35 -15.46 -4.68
CA ASN A 732 18.14 -14.96 -5.32
C ASN A 732 16.91 -15.68 -4.72
N LEU A 733 16.00 -14.92 -4.11
CA LEU A 733 14.90 -15.43 -3.28
C LEU A 733 13.52 -15.15 -3.91
N PRO A 734 12.51 -16.00 -3.68
CA PRO A 734 11.15 -15.69 -4.08
C PRO A 734 10.54 -14.63 -3.13
N LYS A 735 9.62 -13.79 -3.62
CA LYS A 735 8.91 -12.76 -2.83
C LYS A 735 8.40 -13.27 -1.45
N SER A 736 7.86 -14.48 -1.44
CA SER A 736 7.32 -15.21 -0.28
C SER A 736 8.35 -15.55 0.81
N ALA A 737 9.62 -15.75 0.45
CA ALA A 737 10.70 -16.01 1.41
C ALA A 737 11.13 -14.74 2.18
N ILE A 738 10.62 -13.56 1.81
CA ILE A 738 11.00 -12.26 2.35
C ILE A 738 9.82 -11.60 3.07
N VAL A 739 8.67 -11.53 2.42
CA VAL A 739 7.45 -10.89 2.97
C VAL A 739 6.36 -11.95 3.12
N LYS A 740 5.85 -12.08 4.33
CA LYS A 740 4.79 -13.04 4.67
C LYS A 740 3.45 -12.45 4.27
N VAL A 741 2.73 -13.17 3.42
CA VAL A 741 1.39 -12.80 2.93
C VAL A 741 0.42 -13.87 3.38
N SER A 742 -0.76 -13.50 3.88
CA SER A 742 -1.87 -14.42 4.14
C SER A 742 -3.18 -13.72 3.82
N GLY A 743 -4.10 -14.37 3.11
CA GLY A 743 -5.35 -13.74 2.66
C GLY A 743 -5.15 -12.44 1.87
N SER A 744 -4.07 -12.35 1.09
CA SER A 744 -3.62 -11.13 0.38
C SER A 744 -3.27 -9.92 1.27
N LEU A 745 -3.11 -10.11 2.58
CA LEU A 745 -2.58 -9.12 3.53
C LEU A 745 -1.13 -9.42 3.86
N LEU A 746 -0.30 -8.39 4.02
CA LEU A 746 1.04 -8.55 4.60
C LEU A 746 0.93 -8.78 6.11
N THR A 747 1.52 -9.86 6.61
CA THR A 747 1.44 -10.27 8.03
C THR A 747 2.76 -10.17 8.79
N GLY A 748 3.87 -9.97 8.08
CA GLY A 748 5.18 -9.68 8.66
C GLY A 748 6.33 -9.88 7.67
N MET A 749 7.55 -9.58 8.11
CA MET A 749 8.77 -9.93 7.37
C MET A 749 9.31 -11.29 7.81
N SER A 750 10.11 -11.94 6.97
CA SER A 750 11.00 -13.04 7.37
C SER A 750 12.32 -12.50 7.93
N ASN A 751 13.13 -13.37 8.54
CA ASN A 751 14.51 -13.02 8.89
C ASN A 751 15.50 -13.29 7.74
N VAL A 752 15.07 -13.97 6.66
CA VAL A 752 15.95 -14.56 5.63
C VAL A 752 16.94 -13.53 5.06
N VAL A 753 16.45 -12.37 4.61
CA VAL A 753 17.32 -11.32 4.04
C VAL A 753 18.32 -10.81 5.07
N LYS A 754 17.91 -10.67 6.33
CA LYS A 754 18.79 -10.23 7.42
C LYS A 754 19.85 -11.28 7.73
N GLU A 755 19.48 -12.55 7.81
CA GLU A 755 20.39 -13.68 8.13
C GLU A 755 21.45 -13.87 7.04
N LEU A 756 21.08 -13.70 5.77
CA LEU A 756 22.00 -13.72 4.63
C LEU A 756 22.93 -12.50 4.64
N LYS A 757 22.40 -11.28 4.86
CA LYS A 757 23.20 -10.04 4.87
C LYS A 757 24.11 -9.90 6.09
N ASP A 758 23.69 -10.38 7.27
CA ASP A 758 24.55 -10.52 8.47
C ASP A 758 25.77 -11.42 8.18
N ALA A 759 25.65 -12.33 7.20
CA ALA A 759 26.73 -13.20 6.74
C ALA A 759 27.50 -12.64 5.52
N ASN A 760 27.26 -11.39 5.11
CA ASN A 760 27.85 -10.72 3.95
C ASN A 760 27.45 -11.30 2.56
N LEU A 761 26.35 -12.04 2.45
CA LEU A 761 25.78 -12.40 1.15
C LEU A 761 24.97 -11.23 0.57
N THR A 762 25.05 -11.06 -0.75
CA THR A 762 24.16 -10.15 -1.50
C THR A 762 22.81 -10.81 -1.73
N VAL A 763 21.71 -10.09 -1.58
CA VAL A 763 20.36 -10.67 -1.72
C VAL A 763 19.58 -10.01 -2.85
N PHE A 764 19.08 -10.82 -3.76
CA PHE A 764 18.12 -10.45 -4.80
C PHE A 764 16.74 -11.04 -4.51
N VAL A 765 15.70 -10.44 -5.05
CA VAL A 765 14.32 -10.95 -5.00
C VAL A 765 13.73 -11.11 -6.38
N HIS A 766 13.01 -12.22 -6.61
CA HIS A 766 12.23 -12.47 -7.82
C HIS A 766 10.77 -12.82 -7.48
N THR A 767 9.77 -12.51 -8.32
CA THR A 767 9.80 -11.61 -9.48
C THR A 767 8.80 -10.48 -9.25
N LEU A 768 9.25 -9.23 -9.38
CA LEU A 768 8.39 -8.05 -9.25
C LEU A 768 7.71 -7.74 -10.58
N ARG A 769 6.43 -7.38 -10.52
CA ARG A 769 5.48 -7.38 -11.64
C ARG A 769 4.54 -6.18 -11.57
N ASN A 770 3.94 -5.79 -12.70
CA ASN A 770 3.02 -4.66 -12.77
C ASN A 770 1.57 -5.08 -12.57
N GLU A 771 1.22 -6.32 -12.90
CA GLU A 771 -0.11 -6.87 -12.77
C GLU A 771 -0.53 -6.90 -11.29
N PHE A 772 -1.59 -6.15 -10.94
CA PHE A 772 -2.07 -6.03 -9.56
C PHE A 772 -2.37 -7.37 -8.87
N MET A 773 -2.74 -8.41 -9.63
CA MET A 773 -2.93 -9.77 -9.13
C MET A 773 -1.65 -10.45 -8.59
N SER A 774 -0.48 -9.83 -8.75
CA SER A 774 0.79 -10.27 -8.14
C SER A 774 1.06 -9.65 -6.76
N MET A 775 0.19 -8.77 -6.27
CA MET A 775 0.42 -7.87 -5.13
C MET A 775 -0.53 -8.17 -3.95
N ALA A 776 -0.08 -7.88 -2.73
CA ALA A 776 -0.93 -7.80 -1.55
C ALA A 776 -1.73 -6.49 -1.55
N PHE A 777 -2.84 -6.44 -0.81
CA PHE A 777 -3.68 -5.25 -0.68
C PHE A 777 -2.92 -4.06 -0.06
N ASP A 778 -1.96 -4.31 0.83
CA ASP A 778 -1.05 -3.31 1.41
C ASP A 778 -0.24 -2.54 0.35
N TYR A 779 -0.08 -3.07 -0.87
CA TYR A 779 0.60 -2.38 -1.99
C TYR A 779 -0.34 -1.47 -2.81
N TRP A 780 -1.65 -1.43 -2.53
CA TRP A 780 -2.67 -0.64 -3.23
C TRP A 780 -2.64 -0.76 -4.77
N SER A 781 -2.26 -1.94 -5.28
CA SER A 781 -2.05 -2.19 -6.70
C SER A 781 -1.03 -1.22 -7.36
N ASP A 782 -0.14 -0.61 -6.58
CA ASP A 782 0.91 0.30 -7.04
C ASP A 782 2.28 -0.43 -7.04
N PRO A 783 2.84 -0.82 -8.21
CA PRO A 783 4.11 -1.53 -8.26
C PRO A 783 5.27 -0.72 -7.68
N ASN A 784 5.20 0.61 -7.70
CA ASN A 784 6.25 1.46 -7.12
C ASN A 784 6.34 1.25 -5.60
N MET A 785 5.23 0.92 -4.92
CA MET A 785 5.21 0.67 -3.47
C MET A 785 5.62 -0.77 -3.11
N GLU A 786 5.35 -1.76 -3.96
CA GLU A 786 5.99 -3.08 -3.82
C GLU A 786 7.52 -2.94 -3.94
N ILE A 787 8.01 -2.26 -4.98
CA ILE A 787 9.44 -2.01 -5.19
C ILE A 787 10.06 -1.28 -4.00
N ALA A 788 9.40 -0.22 -3.50
CA ALA A 788 9.83 0.50 -2.29
C ALA A 788 9.97 -0.44 -1.08
N THR A 789 9.03 -1.38 -0.91
CA THR A 789 9.01 -2.30 0.24
C THR A 789 10.19 -3.28 0.22
N TYR A 790 10.51 -3.88 -0.93
CA TYR A 790 11.68 -4.74 -1.03
C TYR A 790 13.00 -3.98 -0.84
N ILE A 791 13.09 -2.76 -1.38
CA ILE A 791 14.34 -1.97 -1.36
C ILE A 791 14.59 -1.30 0.00
N HIS A 792 13.55 -0.86 0.71
CA HIS A 792 13.68 -0.10 1.96
C HIS A 792 13.27 -0.84 3.23
N SER A 793 12.26 -1.73 3.20
CA SER A 793 11.86 -2.53 4.36
C SER A 793 12.61 -3.86 4.42
N ALA A 794 12.73 -4.58 3.29
CA ALA A 794 13.52 -5.82 3.23
C ALA A 794 15.02 -5.59 3.00
N MET A 795 15.43 -4.40 2.51
CA MET A 795 16.82 -4.04 2.24
C MET A 795 17.55 -4.97 1.25
N VAL A 796 16.86 -5.42 0.19
CA VAL A 796 17.49 -6.21 -0.89
C VAL A 796 18.51 -5.38 -1.68
N ASP A 797 19.51 -6.05 -2.25
CA ASP A 797 20.56 -5.41 -3.09
C ASP A 797 20.18 -5.34 -4.57
N GLY A 798 19.08 -5.97 -4.97
CA GLY A 798 18.54 -5.92 -6.33
C GLY A 798 17.19 -6.63 -6.47
N VAL A 799 16.48 -6.31 -7.54
CA VAL A 799 15.18 -6.88 -7.88
C VAL A 799 15.20 -7.47 -9.29
N VAL A 800 14.63 -8.66 -9.43
CA VAL A 800 14.39 -9.37 -10.69
C VAL A 800 12.97 -9.05 -11.14
N THR A 801 12.78 -8.55 -12.37
CA THR A 801 11.48 -8.04 -12.81
C THR A 801 11.17 -8.30 -14.29
N ASP A 802 9.89 -8.55 -14.55
CA ASP A 802 9.33 -8.67 -15.92
C ASP A 802 9.20 -7.30 -16.61
N PHE A 803 9.29 -6.18 -15.85
CA PHE A 803 9.08 -4.80 -16.30
C PHE A 803 10.21 -3.86 -15.83
N PRO A 804 11.40 -3.90 -16.44
CA PRO A 804 12.53 -3.06 -16.03
C PRO A 804 12.22 -1.55 -16.07
N ALA A 805 11.38 -1.07 -16.99
CA ALA A 805 10.96 0.34 -17.09
C ALA A 805 10.35 0.88 -15.79
N THR A 806 9.45 0.13 -15.17
CA THR A 806 8.74 0.54 -13.94
C THR A 806 9.73 0.69 -12.78
N THR A 807 10.64 -0.27 -12.63
CA THR A 807 11.68 -0.24 -11.60
C THR A 807 12.72 0.86 -11.86
N ASN A 808 13.12 1.09 -13.11
CA ASN A 808 14.09 2.14 -13.47
C ASN A 808 13.48 3.54 -13.32
N ARG A 809 12.17 3.70 -13.58
CA ARG A 809 11.43 4.94 -13.26
C ARG A 809 11.40 5.19 -11.76
N TYR A 810 11.07 4.17 -10.96
CA TYR A 810 11.09 4.30 -9.49
C TYR A 810 12.48 4.68 -8.98
N LEU A 811 13.51 3.90 -9.29
CA LEU A 811 14.90 4.10 -8.83
C LEU A 811 15.59 5.35 -9.38
N ARG A 812 14.96 6.11 -10.26
CA ARG A 812 15.41 7.44 -10.73
C ARG A 812 14.50 8.57 -10.26
N SER A 813 13.39 8.30 -9.57
CA SER A 813 12.53 9.34 -9.01
C SER A 813 13.17 9.94 -7.75
N PRO A 814 12.97 11.24 -7.44
CA PRO A 814 13.31 11.79 -6.12
C PRO A 814 12.61 11.03 -4.98
N CYS A 815 11.50 10.34 -5.27
CA CYS A 815 10.72 9.58 -4.30
C CYS A 815 11.22 8.16 -4.00
N SER A 816 12.36 7.73 -4.57
CA SER A 816 13.09 6.53 -4.08
C SER A 816 14.17 6.87 -3.05
N ASP A 817 14.17 8.10 -2.53
CA ASP A 817 14.96 8.51 -1.37
C ASP A 817 13.99 8.91 -0.25
N LEU A 818 14.04 8.16 0.87
CA LEU A 818 13.19 8.40 2.04
C LEU A 818 13.55 9.70 2.80
N HIS A 819 14.62 10.39 2.42
CA HIS A 819 14.99 11.70 2.95
C HIS A 819 14.40 12.87 2.15
N ASN A 820 13.76 12.62 1.00
CA ASN A 820 13.05 13.62 0.21
C ASN A 820 11.59 13.76 0.64
N VAL A 821 10.97 14.89 0.26
CA VAL A 821 9.52 15.12 0.36
C VAL A 821 9.09 15.80 -0.95
N PRO A 822 8.16 15.22 -1.74
CA PRO A 822 7.49 13.92 -1.54
C PRO A 822 8.45 12.71 -1.56
N THR A 823 7.98 11.58 -1.04
CA THR A 823 8.62 10.27 -1.15
C THR A 823 7.57 9.17 -1.16
N ILE A 824 7.87 8.01 -1.75
CA ILE A 824 6.98 6.83 -1.74
C ILE A 824 7.45 5.94 -0.59
N LEU A 825 6.63 5.87 0.46
CA LEU A 825 6.94 5.05 1.63
C LEU A 825 6.74 3.55 1.31
N PRO A 826 7.56 2.66 1.90
CA PRO A 826 7.33 1.23 1.81
C PRO A 826 6.15 0.80 2.71
N ALA A 827 5.40 -0.21 2.26
CA ALA A 827 4.33 -0.80 3.07
C ALA A 827 4.88 -1.43 4.35
N GLN A 828 4.12 -1.33 5.44
CA GLN A 828 4.48 -1.90 6.74
C GLN A 828 3.70 -3.19 6.98
N ALA A 829 4.40 -4.32 6.96
CA ALA A 829 3.77 -5.63 7.09
C ALA A 829 3.12 -5.82 8.46
N GLY A 830 1.86 -6.28 8.47
CA GLY A 830 1.01 -6.37 9.66
C GLY A 830 0.18 -5.12 9.93
N GLU A 831 0.37 -4.01 9.21
CA GLU A 831 -0.35 -2.77 9.51
C GLU A 831 -1.78 -2.76 8.97
N LEU A 832 -1.99 -3.06 7.68
CA LEU A 832 -3.35 -3.20 7.15
C LEU A 832 -4.11 -4.29 7.90
N GLN A 833 -3.43 -5.40 8.21
CA GLN A 833 -3.92 -6.48 9.06
C GLN A 833 -4.42 -5.98 10.44
N SER A 834 -3.79 -4.96 11.03
CA SER A 834 -4.19 -4.42 12.34
C SER A 834 -5.50 -3.63 12.33
N THR A 835 -5.98 -3.22 11.15
CA THR A 835 -7.28 -2.52 10.98
C THR A 835 -8.45 -3.47 10.72
N VAL A 836 -8.17 -4.75 10.43
CA VAL A 836 -9.19 -5.76 10.14
C VAL A 836 -9.70 -6.42 11.42
N LEU A 837 -11.00 -6.72 11.47
CA LEU A 837 -11.60 -7.41 12.62
C LEU A 837 -10.96 -8.80 12.82
N PRO A 838 -10.55 -9.19 14.05
CA PRO A 838 -9.90 -10.48 14.31
C PRO A 838 -10.70 -11.74 13.93
N THR A 839 -12.01 -11.61 13.69
CA THR A 839 -12.90 -12.67 13.20
C THR A 839 -12.97 -12.79 11.68
N LEU A 840 -12.46 -11.79 10.95
CA LEU A 840 -12.39 -11.74 9.48
C LEU A 840 -10.95 -11.95 8.96
N LEU A 841 -9.95 -11.92 9.85
CA LEU A 841 -8.58 -12.26 9.51
C LEU A 841 -8.46 -13.70 8.99
N PRO A 842 -7.59 -13.96 7.99
CA PRO A 842 -7.29 -15.31 7.56
C PRO A 842 -6.70 -16.13 8.72
N PRO A 843 -6.95 -17.45 8.77
CA PRO A 843 -6.36 -18.32 9.79
C PRO A 843 -4.84 -18.27 9.69
N ALA A 844 -4.16 -18.16 10.84
CA ALA A 844 -2.70 -18.10 10.88
C ALA A 844 -2.08 -19.32 10.20
N GLU A 845 -1.37 -19.08 9.10
CA GLU A 845 -0.73 -20.12 8.31
C GLU A 845 0.39 -20.81 9.08
N ALA A 846 0.66 -22.08 8.73
CA ALA A 846 1.79 -22.80 9.29
C ALA A 846 3.10 -22.09 8.89
N PRO A 847 4.09 -21.94 9.79
CA PRO A 847 5.38 -21.38 9.44
C PRO A 847 6.00 -22.14 8.26
N LEU A 848 6.42 -21.40 7.22
CA LEU A 848 7.21 -21.94 6.13
C LEU A 848 8.48 -22.62 6.68
N PRO A 849 8.94 -23.74 6.09
CA PRO A 849 10.08 -24.48 6.59
C PRO A 849 11.39 -23.67 6.52
N PRO A 850 12.37 -23.96 7.37
CA PRO A 850 13.73 -23.45 7.20
C PRO A 850 14.34 -23.98 5.89
N LEU A 851 15.21 -23.21 5.26
CA LEU A 851 16.12 -23.77 4.26
C LEU A 851 17.15 -24.67 4.97
N GLU A 852 17.14 -25.98 4.71
CA GLU A 852 18.09 -26.91 5.32
C GLU A 852 19.39 -27.02 4.50
N VAL A 853 20.46 -27.51 5.14
CA VAL A 853 21.72 -27.86 4.46
C VAL A 853 21.49 -28.89 3.34
N ALA A 854 20.47 -29.75 3.48
CA ALA A 854 20.10 -30.73 2.46
C ALA A 854 19.45 -30.09 1.20
N ASN A 855 18.98 -28.84 1.28
CA ASN A 855 18.50 -28.06 0.13
C ASN A 855 19.64 -27.26 -0.54
N VAL A 856 20.88 -27.36 -0.06
CA VAL A 856 22.04 -26.54 -0.49
C VAL A 856 23.25 -27.38 -0.92
N VAL A 857 23.29 -28.68 -0.60
CA VAL A 857 24.45 -29.55 -0.88
C VAL A 857 24.05 -30.69 -1.80
N ASP A 858 24.38 -30.52 -3.08
CA ASP A 858 24.00 -31.44 -4.15
C ASP A 858 25.01 -32.59 -4.32
N PRO A 859 24.56 -33.74 -4.86
CA PRO A 859 25.46 -34.77 -5.36
C PRO A 859 26.40 -34.19 -6.44
N PRO A 860 27.69 -34.60 -6.50
CA PRO A 860 28.58 -34.13 -7.56
C PRO A 860 28.02 -34.44 -8.96
N LEU A 861 28.04 -33.44 -9.86
CA LEU A 861 27.56 -33.60 -11.24
C LEU A 861 28.04 -34.93 -11.88
N PRO A 862 27.12 -35.74 -12.43
CA PRO A 862 27.45 -37.00 -13.06
C PRO A 862 28.28 -36.80 -14.32
N ALA A 863 29.04 -37.82 -14.70
CA ALA A 863 29.72 -37.83 -15.99
C ALA A 863 28.70 -37.82 -17.15
N VAL A 864 29.03 -37.05 -18.19
CA VAL A 864 28.23 -36.94 -19.43
C VAL A 864 28.17 -38.31 -20.11
N THR A 865 26.97 -38.81 -20.40
CA THR A 865 26.77 -40.14 -20.96
C THR A 865 26.84 -40.16 -22.50
N ASN A 866 27.58 -41.11 -23.08
CA ASN A 866 27.67 -41.28 -24.55
C ASN A 866 26.42 -41.99 -25.10
N VAL A 867 25.35 -41.22 -25.35
CA VAL A 867 24.02 -41.73 -25.77
C VAL A 867 24.05 -42.48 -27.11
N ASP A 868 25.03 -42.21 -27.99
CA ASP A 868 25.20 -42.91 -29.28
C ASP A 868 25.73 -44.35 -29.18
N THR A 869 25.95 -44.89 -27.98
CA THR A 869 26.43 -46.27 -27.80
C THR A 869 25.26 -47.23 -27.56
N PRO A 870 24.97 -48.20 -28.45
CA PRO A 870 24.02 -49.27 -28.13
C PRO A 870 24.48 -50.02 -26.88
N ALA A 871 23.57 -50.22 -25.92
CA ALA A 871 23.91 -50.87 -24.66
C ALA A 871 24.51 -52.27 -24.92
N ALA A 872 25.72 -52.50 -24.40
CA ALA A 872 26.38 -53.79 -24.49
C ALA A 872 25.51 -54.88 -23.82
N PRO A 873 25.43 -56.11 -24.39
CA PRO A 873 24.65 -57.17 -23.78
C PRO A 873 25.07 -57.42 -22.33
N ALA A 874 24.10 -57.46 -21.42
CA ALA A 874 24.38 -57.77 -20.02
C ALA A 874 25.04 -59.15 -19.90
N PRO A 875 26.05 -59.32 -19.03
CA PRO A 875 26.69 -60.61 -18.83
C PRO A 875 25.68 -61.65 -18.34
N ALA A 876 25.76 -62.87 -18.86
CA ALA A 876 24.81 -63.94 -18.54
C ALA A 876 24.79 -64.25 -17.02
N PRO A 877 23.61 -64.51 -16.43
CA PRO A 877 23.51 -64.82 -15.01
C PRO A 877 24.21 -66.17 -14.69
N PRO A 878 24.80 -66.31 -13.48
CA PRO A 878 25.41 -67.56 -13.05
C PRO A 878 24.38 -68.69 -12.90
N PRO A 879 24.79 -69.97 -13.02
CA PRO A 879 23.89 -71.10 -12.93
C PRO A 879 23.25 -71.23 -11.53
N PRO A 880 21.99 -71.69 -11.43
CA PRO A 880 21.24 -71.71 -10.17
C PRO A 880 21.77 -72.76 -9.19
N THR A 881 21.96 -72.35 -7.94
CA THR A 881 22.19 -73.25 -6.80
C THR A 881 20.90 -73.99 -6.38
N PRO A 882 20.99 -75.23 -5.87
CA PRO A 882 19.81 -76.01 -5.48
C PRO A 882 19.06 -75.38 -4.28
N PRO A 883 17.73 -75.57 -4.19
CA PRO A 883 16.90 -74.92 -3.18
C PRO A 883 16.99 -75.59 -1.79
N PRO A 884 16.81 -74.83 -0.69
CA PRO A 884 16.65 -75.39 0.66
C PRO A 884 15.27 -76.03 0.87
N PRO A 885 15.10 -76.92 1.88
CA PRO A 885 13.84 -77.59 2.17
C PRO A 885 12.74 -76.64 2.69
N PRO A 886 11.45 -77.01 2.56
CA PRO A 886 10.35 -76.06 2.67
C PRO A 886 9.92 -75.71 4.11
N SER A 887 9.83 -74.43 4.42
CA SER A 887 9.07 -73.89 5.55
C SER A 887 7.62 -73.60 5.11
N GLY A 888 6.64 -74.30 5.71
CA GLY A 888 5.24 -74.21 5.28
C GLY A 888 4.50 -72.96 5.79
N ALA A 889 4.22 -72.02 4.88
CA ALA A 889 3.14 -71.04 4.99
C ALA A 889 2.57 -70.79 3.58
N TRP A 890 1.23 -70.75 3.44
CA TRP A 890 0.58 -70.68 2.13
C TRP A 890 0.41 -69.23 1.69
N ALA A 891 0.76 -68.94 0.43
CA ALA A 891 0.44 -67.68 -0.25
C ALA A 891 -0.57 -67.94 -1.37
N ASN A 892 -1.70 -67.24 -1.33
CA ASN A 892 -2.73 -67.17 -2.38
C ASN A 892 -3.83 -66.15 -1.94
N THR A 893 -4.50 -65.37 -2.78
CA THR A 893 -4.16 -64.72 -4.07
C THR A 893 -5.32 -63.77 -4.44
N VAL A 894 -5.06 -62.79 -5.33
CA VAL A 894 -6.01 -62.29 -6.36
C VAL A 894 -7.17 -61.32 -6.00
N ASN A 895 -7.22 -60.26 -6.81
CA ASN A 895 -8.31 -59.36 -7.26
C ASN A 895 -9.09 -58.43 -6.32
N HIS A 896 -9.21 -57.21 -6.85
CA HIS A 896 -10.29 -56.27 -6.60
C HIS A 896 -11.65 -56.83 -7.03
N GLY A 897 -12.67 -56.63 -6.20
CA GLY A 897 -14.07 -56.84 -6.52
C GLY A 897 -14.93 -56.55 -5.29
N LEU A 898 -16.01 -55.77 -5.44
CA LEU A 898 -17.01 -55.48 -4.40
C LEU A 898 -16.48 -54.75 -3.14
N SER A 899 -16.27 -53.44 -3.22
CA SER A 899 -16.21 -52.56 -2.03
C SER A 899 -16.95 -51.22 -2.16
N LEU A 900 -17.72 -51.02 -3.25
CA LEU A 900 -18.59 -49.84 -3.42
C LEU A 900 -19.87 -49.84 -2.54
N VAL A 901 -20.09 -50.90 -1.74
CA VAL A 901 -21.32 -51.13 -0.96
C VAL A 901 -21.12 -50.85 0.54
N ALA A 902 -19.87 -50.75 1.02
CA ALA A 902 -19.58 -50.51 2.44
C ALA A 902 -19.64 -49.02 2.83
N ILE A 903 -19.21 -48.12 1.93
CA ILE A 903 -19.08 -46.68 2.22
C ILE A 903 -20.45 -46.01 2.35
N THR A 904 -21.44 -46.43 1.58
CA THR A 904 -22.81 -45.88 1.62
C THR A 904 -23.59 -46.19 2.91
N MET A 905 -23.20 -47.22 3.67
CA MET A 905 -23.83 -47.55 4.96
C MET A 905 -23.24 -46.78 6.15
N LEU A 906 -22.03 -46.23 6.03
CA LEU A 906 -21.37 -45.52 7.13
C LEU A 906 -21.84 -44.07 7.27
N VAL A 907 -22.38 -43.48 6.19
CA VAL A 907 -22.94 -42.12 6.17
C VAL A 907 -24.30 -42.05 6.90
N ILE A 908 -25.11 -43.11 6.88
CA ILE A 908 -26.47 -43.10 7.45
C ILE A 908 -26.44 -43.16 8.99
N ASN A 909 -25.42 -43.75 9.60
CA ASN A 909 -25.26 -43.81 11.06
C ASN A 909 -24.53 -42.58 11.67
N LEU A 910 -24.26 -41.55 10.88
CA LEU A 910 -23.73 -40.25 11.35
C LEU A 910 -24.74 -39.08 11.16
N ILE A 911 -25.97 -39.39 10.72
CA ILE A 911 -27.05 -38.42 10.45
C ILE A 911 -28.30 -38.83 11.25
N LEU A 912 -28.10 -39.20 12.53
CA LEU A 912 -29.11 -39.49 13.55
C LEU A 912 -28.63 -38.98 14.93
#